data_AF-A0AAW1S9G4-F1
#
_entry.id   AF-A0AAW1S9G4-F1
#
_cell.length_a   1.000
_cell.length_b   1.000
_cell.length_c   1.000
_cell.angle_alpha   90.00
_cell.angle_beta   90.00
_cell.angle_gamma   90.00
#
_symmetry.space_group_name_H-M   'P 1'
#
loop_
_entity.id
_entity.type
_entity.pdbx_description
1 polymer ?
#
loop_
_entity_poly.entity_id
_entity_poly.type
_entity_poly.pdbx_seq_one_letter_code
_entity_poly.pdbx_strand_id
1 'polypeptide(L)'
;MRRYLVLSLSLWSTTLGQISDPHASDDQLDQTNKFVQRGAQTAPTLQSDEESDPDASACEQNVALKWTTEAGSSIYATPLITDLYSDGHKDIIVPAFVHQLEVVEGANGHKETEFGGHHRSFLHTSPLLYDVDNDGVREILAATFDAEIVIFDDMGEKLFERIAVGPLRVHRDWYVGLKDDPIDHAHPDVGDTPDSGLAAGINPFRRLLLHEGSASMPNISQPFWKQQQQQPINVPSEGLHQHRHLLQGTNQQESTEGAAATATEYADSLDRGLDGASGGLHWKPEMGGGSAFDFDMYDYEDFPRHYGRVPDPIQAPDIPLNAHADIDWARQRFDDYMEEGYAGRELWEDEDYYRASAPPLGKEWVWVDPHLMATPSIADIDGDGNDEMVMAVSYFFDKDHYADPAHRSLLPADLALDKYVASGVVAYSMATRQMLWSQHLDLSTALTTFQAFAYSAPTLVDLDRDGQLEVILGTSMGFLYVLDSHGDTRDGWPKQMAQIEAQVAVGDVDGDGRLELVAADSHGNLAVFTPEAEEVWEVHLGSAILQAASLGDVNGDGKLEVVVGTENGGLHVLEGSSGVSVPNFPFQAQGYISAEVLLTRLTPGPSMQLVFMAHDGLLYMVNGISGCADSIDVGEASYSMVLADDLDANGHMELVVTTMNGNVHCFETQAPYDPLLAWPSQIQGPNGMVARSGWEGIAATAASRIPRDVRGHDLDVAFDIVDLRPPAALPRPLQEGATAERNARGPYRVTATLQGISVSELRNEAHPVVGKANTYAQPGRYTLSVPCPRTRSTASVRLEMTDEHSMIFFDEFSVSFHIHFHRLLKWMVAVPFAAMATVAILLTTPIDVGLPTLGGGNHRQD
;
A
#
# COMPACT_ATOMS: atom_id res chain seq x y z
N MET A 1 -35.49 -30.74 35.36
CA MET A 1 -36.25 -31.68 34.49
C MET A 1 -37.37 -30.91 33.79
N ARG A 2 -37.54 -31.12 32.47
CA ARG A 2 -38.31 -30.34 31.45
C ARG A 2 -37.48 -29.20 30.84
N ARG A 3 -36.55 -29.46 29.91
CA ARG A 3 -36.67 -29.84 28.47
C ARG A 3 -37.27 -28.75 27.57
N TYR A 4 -36.35 -28.07 26.87
CA TYR A 4 -36.31 -27.73 25.44
C TYR A 4 -37.53 -27.04 24.81
N LEU A 5 -37.45 -25.72 24.64
CA LEU A 5 -37.88 -25.01 23.43
C LEU A 5 -37.31 -23.57 23.44
N VAL A 6 -36.09 -23.39 22.95
CA VAL A 6 -35.62 -22.11 22.40
C VAL A 6 -34.91 -22.50 21.12
N LEU A 7 -35.67 -22.48 20.02
CA LEU A 7 -35.10 -22.60 18.69
C LEU A 7 -34.31 -21.33 18.40
N SER A 8 -33.05 -21.55 18.06
CA SER A 8 -32.12 -20.65 17.40
C SER A 8 -32.78 -19.94 16.22
N LEU A 9 -32.90 -18.62 16.35
CA LEU A 9 -33.01 -17.68 15.23
C LEU A 9 -31.83 -16.70 15.38
N SER A 10 -30.62 -17.22 15.21
CA SER A 10 -29.48 -16.42 14.77
C SER A 10 -29.70 -16.19 13.28
N LEU A 11 -30.47 -15.15 12.97
CA LEU A 11 -30.49 -14.58 11.63
C LEU A 11 -29.08 -14.06 11.37
N TRP A 12 -28.36 -14.72 10.48
CA TRP A 12 -27.23 -14.15 9.79
C TRP A 12 -27.76 -12.93 9.04
N SER A 13 -27.53 -11.73 9.55
CA SER A 13 -27.63 -10.52 8.73
C SER A 13 -26.29 -10.36 8.03
N THR A 14 -26.07 -11.15 6.99
CA THR A 14 -25.25 -10.65 5.90
C THR A 14 -26.10 -9.58 5.23
N THR A 15 -25.75 -8.31 5.44
CA THR A 15 -26.13 -7.25 4.52
C THR A 15 -25.41 -7.57 3.21
N LEU A 16 -25.99 -8.49 2.45
CA LEU A 16 -25.55 -8.82 1.11
C LEU A 16 -25.79 -7.59 0.26
N GLY A 17 -24.71 -6.92 -0.13
CA GLY A 17 -24.78 -5.93 -1.18
C GLY A 17 -25.41 -6.58 -2.42
N GLN A 18 -26.32 -5.86 -3.06
CA GLN A 18 -27.00 -6.28 -4.27
C GLN A 18 -26.79 -5.18 -5.31
N ILE A 19 -26.26 -5.52 -6.48
CA ILE A 19 -26.17 -4.58 -7.60
C ILE A 19 -27.04 -5.06 -8.76
N SER A 20 -27.94 -4.20 -9.22
CA SER A 20 -28.83 -4.44 -10.37
C SER A 20 -28.60 -3.45 -11.50
N ASP A 21 -28.02 -2.29 -11.21
CA ASP A 21 -27.84 -1.20 -12.15
C ASP A 21 -26.44 -0.59 -11.93
N PRO A 22 -25.65 -0.34 -13.00
CA PRO A 22 -24.35 0.29 -12.88
C PRO A 22 -24.49 1.75 -12.40
N HIS A 23 -23.51 2.25 -11.63
CA HIS A 23 -23.44 3.68 -11.28
C HIS A 23 -23.31 4.55 -12.54
N ALA A 24 -22.50 4.09 -13.50
CA ALA A 24 -22.48 4.55 -14.88
C ALA A 24 -22.10 3.40 -15.82
N SER A 25 -22.68 3.34 -17.02
CA SER A 25 -22.15 2.55 -18.12
C SER A 25 -21.18 3.38 -18.98
N ASP A 26 -20.31 2.77 -19.77
CA ASP A 26 -19.37 3.48 -20.67
C ASP A 26 -20.07 4.52 -21.58
N ASP A 27 -21.26 4.17 -22.07
CA ASP A 27 -22.19 5.03 -22.83
C ASP A 27 -22.72 6.26 -22.06
N GLN A 28 -22.56 6.29 -20.73
CA GLN A 28 -23.00 7.32 -19.79
C GLN A 28 -21.84 8.13 -19.20
N LEU A 29 -20.59 7.72 -19.44
CA LEU A 29 -19.44 8.57 -19.15
C LEU A 29 -19.62 9.88 -19.93
N ASP A 30 -19.40 11.01 -19.27
CA ASP A 30 -19.51 12.29 -19.96
C ASP A 30 -18.38 12.40 -21.00
N GLN A 31 -18.71 12.07 -22.25
CA GLN A 31 -17.81 12.19 -23.40
C GLN A 31 -17.41 13.65 -23.67
N THR A 32 -18.04 14.62 -22.98
CA THR A 32 -17.64 16.04 -22.98
C THR A 32 -16.69 16.40 -21.84
N ASN A 33 -16.41 15.48 -20.92
CA ASN A 33 -15.47 15.67 -19.82
C ASN A 33 -14.04 15.84 -20.37
N LYS A 34 -13.39 16.92 -19.93
CA LYS A 34 -12.04 17.30 -20.34
C LYS A 34 -10.98 16.24 -19.99
N PHE A 35 -11.15 15.49 -18.90
CA PHE A 35 -10.20 14.47 -18.47
C PHE A 35 -10.23 13.25 -19.39
N VAL A 36 -11.44 12.81 -19.78
CA VAL A 36 -11.66 11.68 -20.69
C VAL A 36 -11.24 12.01 -22.13
N GLN A 37 -11.44 13.25 -22.58
CA GLN A 37 -11.11 13.66 -23.96
C GLN A 37 -9.61 13.79 -24.24
N ARG A 38 -8.81 14.06 -23.20
CA ARG A 38 -7.35 14.14 -23.35
C ARG A 38 -6.81 12.72 -23.38
N GLY A 39 -5.94 12.42 -24.33
CA GLY A 39 -5.23 11.15 -24.37
C GLY A 39 -3.79 11.34 -23.88
N ALA A 40 -3.26 10.33 -23.20
CA ALA A 40 -1.82 10.23 -23.01
C ALA A 40 -1.14 10.09 -24.38
N GLN A 41 -0.02 10.78 -24.57
CA GLN A 41 0.80 10.60 -25.76
C GLN A 41 1.74 9.41 -25.52
N THR A 42 1.78 8.47 -26.46
CA THR A 42 2.82 7.43 -26.47
C THR A 42 4.19 8.11 -26.53
N ALA A 43 5.06 7.77 -25.59
CA ALA A 43 6.42 8.29 -25.56
C ALA A 43 7.09 8.10 -26.94
N PRO A 44 7.75 9.13 -27.50
CA PRO A 44 8.64 8.90 -28.61
C PRO A 44 9.73 7.92 -28.16
N THR A 45 10.06 6.96 -29.02
CA THR A 45 11.20 6.06 -28.80
C THR A 45 12.45 6.94 -28.67
N LEU A 46 13.04 7.01 -27.47
CA LEU A 46 14.23 7.81 -27.22
C LEU A 46 15.38 7.25 -28.04
N GLN A 47 15.78 7.96 -29.11
CA GLN A 47 17.08 7.75 -29.73
C GLN A 47 18.11 8.46 -28.86
N SER A 48 19.01 7.68 -28.28
CA SER A 48 20.15 8.16 -27.52
C SER A 48 21.07 8.99 -28.42
N ASP A 49 21.13 10.29 -28.20
CA ASP A 49 22.35 11.03 -28.49
C ASP A 49 23.24 10.89 -27.25
N GLU A 50 24.28 10.05 -27.36
CA GLU A 50 25.35 9.93 -26.37
C GLU A 50 26.12 11.26 -26.29
N GLU A 51 25.58 12.26 -25.60
CA GLU A 51 26.33 13.43 -25.19
C GLU A 51 26.63 13.31 -23.70
N SER A 52 27.86 12.86 -23.41
CA SER A 52 28.40 12.78 -22.05
C SER A 52 28.47 14.18 -21.45
N ASP A 53 27.69 14.42 -20.40
CA ASP A 53 27.77 15.65 -19.60
C ASP A 53 29.11 15.69 -18.83
N PRO A 54 29.99 16.68 -19.10
CA PRO A 54 31.33 16.72 -18.50
C PRO A 54 31.38 17.13 -17.01
N ASP A 55 30.24 17.33 -16.33
CA ASP A 55 30.20 17.72 -14.90
C ASP A 55 29.53 16.69 -13.95
N ALA A 56 29.46 15.41 -14.34
CA ALA A 56 28.91 14.31 -13.51
C ALA A 56 29.52 14.19 -12.09
N SER A 57 30.70 14.78 -11.83
CA SER A 57 31.33 14.78 -10.50
C SER A 57 30.68 15.73 -9.47
N ALA A 58 29.78 16.63 -9.88
CA ALA A 58 29.25 17.66 -8.99
C ALA A 58 28.03 17.21 -8.17
N CYS A 59 27.43 16.06 -8.50
CA CYS A 59 26.14 15.62 -7.96
C CYS A 59 26.16 14.23 -7.32
N GLU A 60 27.34 13.61 -7.21
CA GLU A 60 27.56 12.29 -6.61
C GLU A 60 27.02 12.26 -5.17
N GLN A 61 26.03 11.40 -4.91
CA GLN A 61 25.40 11.22 -3.61
C GLN A 61 26.20 10.29 -2.68
N ASN A 62 27.33 9.72 -3.17
CA ASN A 62 28.18 8.77 -2.44
C ASN A 62 27.40 7.59 -1.85
N VAL A 63 26.57 6.98 -2.67
CA VAL A 63 25.77 5.80 -2.30
C VAL A 63 26.51 4.54 -2.77
N ALA A 64 26.62 3.54 -1.88
CA ALA A 64 27.36 2.33 -2.14
C ALA A 64 26.53 1.07 -1.87
N LEU A 65 26.63 0.06 -2.74
CA LEU A 65 25.98 -1.23 -2.50
C LEU A 65 26.59 -1.91 -1.27
N LYS A 66 25.74 -2.23 -0.29
CA LYS A 66 26.13 -2.89 0.96
C LYS A 66 25.99 -4.41 0.83
N TRP A 67 24.82 -4.88 0.40
CA TRP A 67 24.53 -6.30 0.17
C TRP A 67 23.38 -6.47 -0.83
N THR A 68 23.28 -7.68 -1.39
CA THR A 68 22.18 -8.11 -2.27
C THR A 68 21.72 -9.51 -1.85
N THR A 69 20.40 -9.72 -1.85
CA THR A 69 19.76 -10.99 -1.50
C THR A 69 18.68 -11.34 -2.53
N GLU A 70 18.59 -12.60 -2.92
CA GLU A 70 17.59 -13.10 -3.86
C GLU A 70 16.39 -13.67 -3.08
N ALA A 71 15.20 -13.15 -3.37
CA ALA A 71 13.92 -13.66 -2.90
C ALA A 71 13.45 -14.86 -3.74
N GLY A 72 12.52 -15.64 -3.20
CA GLY A 72 12.02 -16.84 -3.88
C GLY A 72 11.18 -16.58 -5.15
N SER A 73 10.76 -15.34 -5.39
CA SER A 73 9.95 -14.92 -6.54
C SER A 73 10.08 -13.42 -6.81
N SER A 74 9.50 -12.96 -7.91
CA SER A 74 9.34 -11.53 -8.24
C SER A 74 8.71 -10.73 -7.11
N ILE A 75 9.03 -9.44 -7.01
CA ILE A 75 8.48 -8.53 -6.00
C ILE A 75 7.70 -7.43 -6.74
N TYR A 76 6.38 -7.44 -6.61
CA TYR A 76 5.47 -6.44 -7.21
C TYR A 76 4.98 -5.41 -6.21
N ALA A 77 4.80 -5.82 -4.96
CA ALA A 77 4.41 -4.94 -3.87
C ALA A 77 5.63 -4.42 -3.11
N THR A 78 5.53 -3.22 -2.58
CA THR A 78 6.59 -2.61 -1.78
C THR A 78 6.78 -3.39 -0.47
N PRO A 79 8.03 -3.74 -0.08
CA PRO A 79 8.33 -4.38 1.20
C PRO A 79 8.00 -3.52 2.44
N LEU A 80 8.21 -4.08 3.62
CA LEU A 80 8.08 -3.39 4.90
C LEU A 80 9.33 -3.58 5.76
N ILE A 81 9.93 -2.48 6.21
CA ILE A 81 11.04 -2.44 7.16
C ILE A 81 10.47 -2.29 8.58
N THR A 82 10.86 -3.17 9.50
CA THR A 82 10.43 -3.13 10.90
C THR A 82 11.45 -3.84 11.79
N ASP A 83 11.45 -3.59 13.10
CA ASP A 83 12.13 -4.51 14.03
C ASP A 83 11.13 -5.61 14.42
N LEU A 84 11.14 -6.73 13.69
CA LEU A 84 10.11 -7.78 13.82
C LEU A 84 10.24 -8.47 15.19
N TYR A 85 11.47 -8.73 15.63
CA TYR A 85 11.76 -9.46 16.86
C TYR A 85 11.97 -8.56 18.09
N SER A 86 11.82 -7.25 17.93
CA SER A 86 12.07 -6.24 18.96
C SER A 86 13.45 -6.38 19.62
N ASP A 87 14.48 -6.69 18.82
CA ASP A 87 15.83 -6.98 19.30
C ASP A 87 16.83 -5.83 19.04
N GLY A 88 16.39 -4.79 18.32
CA GLY A 88 17.21 -3.65 17.92
C GLY A 88 17.77 -3.73 16.51
N HIS A 89 17.54 -4.83 15.80
CA HIS A 89 17.89 -4.99 14.39
C HIS A 89 16.63 -4.81 13.54
N LYS A 90 16.79 -4.17 12.37
CA LYS A 90 15.69 -4.02 11.42
C LYS A 90 15.66 -5.22 10.50
N ASP A 91 14.47 -5.71 10.25
CA ASP A 91 14.11 -6.77 9.32
C ASP A 91 13.29 -6.20 8.17
N ILE A 92 13.36 -6.87 7.03
CA ILE A 92 12.64 -6.51 5.81
C ILE A 92 11.69 -7.65 5.48
N ILE A 93 10.39 -7.39 5.56
CA ILE A 93 9.35 -8.33 5.15
C ILE A 93 9.12 -8.14 3.65
N VAL A 94 9.49 -9.16 2.89
CA VAL A 94 9.47 -9.18 1.42
C VAL A 94 8.23 -9.96 0.95
N PRO A 95 7.27 -9.29 0.29
CA PRO A 95 6.11 -9.96 -0.30
C PRO A 95 6.50 -10.57 -1.64
N ALA A 96 7.08 -11.78 -1.62
CA ALA A 96 7.34 -12.51 -2.85
C ALA A 96 6.00 -12.83 -3.53
N PHE A 97 5.93 -12.60 -4.85
CA PHE A 97 4.69 -12.65 -5.60
C PHE A 97 3.97 -14.00 -5.48
N VAL A 98 4.73 -15.09 -5.37
CA VAL A 98 4.21 -16.45 -5.25
C VAL A 98 4.81 -17.14 -4.01
N HIS A 99 4.03 -18.06 -3.45
CA HIS A 99 4.41 -19.07 -2.46
C HIS A 99 4.57 -18.62 -1.01
N GLN A 100 5.24 -17.52 -0.72
CA GLN A 100 5.53 -17.14 0.67
C GLN A 100 5.94 -15.68 0.86
N LEU A 101 5.66 -15.15 2.05
CA LEU A 101 6.40 -14.03 2.62
C LEU A 101 7.79 -14.48 3.05
N GLU A 102 8.76 -13.61 2.87
CA GLU A 102 10.14 -13.85 3.28
C GLU A 102 10.63 -12.73 4.19
N VAL A 103 11.49 -13.05 5.15
CA VAL A 103 12.11 -12.06 6.03
C VAL A 103 13.60 -12.02 5.76
N VAL A 104 14.13 -10.81 5.60
CA VAL A 104 15.56 -10.55 5.35
C VAL A 104 16.09 -9.61 6.43
N GLU A 105 17.16 -9.99 7.11
CA GLU A 105 17.84 -9.15 8.09
C GLU A 105 18.45 -7.91 7.40
N GLY A 106 18.04 -6.72 7.80
CA GLY A 106 18.43 -5.45 7.17
C GLY A 106 19.93 -5.14 7.28
N ALA A 107 20.58 -5.58 8.35
CA ALA A 107 21.99 -5.27 8.60
C ALA A 107 22.94 -5.94 7.59
N ASN A 108 22.64 -7.16 7.15
CA ASN A 108 23.56 -8.00 6.39
C ASN A 108 22.93 -8.74 5.19
N GLY A 109 21.61 -8.65 5.00
CA GLY A 109 20.88 -9.31 3.93
C GLY A 109 20.62 -10.80 4.15
N HIS A 110 20.84 -11.33 5.35
CA HIS A 110 20.61 -12.75 5.63
C HIS A 110 19.12 -13.07 5.56
N LYS A 111 18.76 -14.12 4.83
CA LYS A 111 17.37 -14.57 4.73
C LYS A 111 17.03 -15.50 5.88
N GLU A 112 15.95 -15.21 6.58
CA GLU A 112 15.44 -16.06 7.65
C GLU A 112 14.85 -17.35 7.09
N THR A 113 15.55 -18.46 7.30
CA THR A 113 15.18 -19.75 6.70
C THR A 113 14.07 -20.49 7.45
N GLU A 114 13.82 -20.11 8.70
CA GLU A 114 12.82 -20.75 9.57
C GLU A 114 11.46 -20.02 9.53
N PHE A 115 11.37 -18.87 8.85
CA PHE A 115 10.13 -18.10 8.76
C PHE A 115 9.07 -18.82 7.92
N GLY A 116 7.92 -19.14 8.52
CA GLY A 116 6.89 -20.03 7.99
C GLY A 116 5.85 -19.40 7.06
N GLY A 117 6.12 -18.20 6.51
CA GLY A 117 5.17 -17.28 5.86
C GLY A 117 4.47 -17.73 4.57
N HIS A 118 4.16 -19.02 4.41
CA HIS A 118 3.60 -19.60 3.19
C HIS A 118 2.14 -19.17 2.95
N HIS A 119 1.82 -18.70 1.75
CA HIS A 119 0.44 -18.47 1.30
C HIS A 119 0.15 -19.21 0.00
N ARG A 120 -1.12 -19.30 -0.41
CA ARG A 120 -1.56 -20.14 -1.54
C ARG A 120 -1.93 -19.34 -2.80
N SER A 121 -1.97 -18.02 -2.68
CA SER A 121 -2.39 -17.05 -3.70
C SER A 121 -1.22 -16.16 -4.11
N PHE A 122 -1.46 -15.19 -4.99
CA PHE A 122 -0.54 -14.10 -5.29
C PHE A 122 -0.63 -12.95 -4.29
N LEU A 123 0.44 -12.16 -4.17
CA LEU A 123 0.48 -10.93 -3.37
C LEU A 123 0.73 -9.72 -4.29
N HIS A 124 -0.31 -8.91 -4.49
CA HIS A 124 -0.23 -7.60 -5.13
C HIS A 124 -0.14 -6.45 -4.13
N THR A 125 -0.32 -6.75 -2.84
CA THR A 125 -0.43 -5.77 -1.77
C THR A 125 0.81 -5.78 -0.89
N SER A 126 1.12 -4.64 -0.30
CA SER A 126 2.20 -4.54 0.68
C SER A 126 1.76 -5.15 2.02
N PRO A 127 2.68 -5.81 2.75
CA PRO A 127 2.38 -6.35 4.07
C PRO A 127 2.11 -5.22 5.07
N LEU A 128 1.24 -5.48 6.04
CA LEU A 128 0.88 -4.55 7.11
C LEU A 128 1.20 -5.16 8.48
N LEU A 129 1.40 -4.32 9.50
CA LEU A 129 1.59 -4.76 10.88
C LEU A 129 0.45 -4.27 11.76
N TYR A 130 -0.20 -5.19 12.47
CA TYR A 130 -1.29 -4.87 13.39
C TYR A 130 -1.36 -5.89 14.54
N ASP A 131 -1.64 -5.42 15.76
CA ASP A 131 -1.83 -6.28 16.94
C ASP A 131 -3.28 -6.77 16.97
N VAL A 132 -3.53 -7.94 16.37
CA VAL A 132 -4.88 -8.49 16.15
C VAL A 132 -5.45 -9.14 17.40
N ASP A 133 -4.59 -9.69 18.28
CA ASP A 133 -5.01 -10.40 19.49
C ASP A 133 -4.84 -9.58 20.79
N ASN A 134 -4.36 -8.33 20.66
CA ASN A 134 -4.10 -7.38 21.74
C ASN A 134 -3.11 -7.92 22.79
N ASP A 135 -2.13 -8.70 22.36
CA ASP A 135 -1.09 -9.24 23.24
C ASP A 135 0.14 -8.33 23.38
N GLY A 136 0.23 -7.26 22.58
CA GLY A 136 1.32 -6.29 22.57
C GLY A 136 2.43 -6.58 21.55
N VAL A 137 2.32 -7.69 20.81
CA VAL A 137 3.10 -8.00 19.60
C VAL A 137 2.24 -7.64 18.38
N ARG A 138 2.87 -7.29 17.26
CA ARG A 138 2.15 -6.98 16.02
C ARG A 138 2.32 -8.14 15.06
N GLU A 139 1.20 -8.63 14.53
CA GLU A 139 1.18 -9.66 13.50
C GLU A 139 1.36 -9.06 12.12
N ILE A 140 1.84 -9.90 11.19
CA ILE A 140 1.99 -9.56 9.79
C ILE A 140 0.70 -9.93 9.06
N LEU A 141 0.04 -8.94 8.48
CA LEU A 141 -1.16 -9.09 7.66
C LEU A 141 -0.76 -9.05 6.19
N ALA A 142 -1.14 -10.09 5.45
CA ALA A 142 -0.95 -10.17 4.01
C ALA A 142 -2.30 -10.30 3.29
N ALA A 143 -2.63 -9.33 2.44
CA ALA A 143 -3.84 -9.37 1.62
C ALA A 143 -3.55 -10.10 0.30
N THR A 144 -4.14 -11.28 0.15
CA THR A 144 -3.96 -12.11 -1.03
C THR A 144 -4.86 -11.69 -2.18
N PHE A 145 -4.43 -11.97 -3.40
CA PHE A 145 -5.23 -11.77 -4.60
C PHE A 145 -6.64 -12.37 -4.47
N ASP A 146 -6.79 -13.56 -3.89
CA ASP A 146 -8.11 -14.19 -3.68
C ASP A 146 -9.00 -13.56 -2.58
N ALA A 147 -8.68 -12.33 -2.15
CA ALA A 147 -9.38 -11.57 -1.12
C ALA A 147 -9.45 -12.21 0.27
N GLU A 148 -8.38 -12.90 0.66
CA GLU A 148 -8.13 -13.34 2.03
C GLU A 148 -7.03 -12.49 2.68
N ILE A 149 -7.25 -12.09 3.93
CA ILE A 149 -6.22 -11.54 4.80
C ILE A 149 -5.68 -12.69 5.64
N VAL A 150 -4.46 -13.09 5.32
CA VAL A 150 -3.72 -14.11 6.08
C VAL A 150 -2.91 -13.40 7.15
N ILE A 151 -3.07 -13.84 8.40
CA ILE A 151 -2.43 -13.25 9.56
C ILE A 151 -1.33 -14.22 10.02
N PHE A 152 -0.11 -13.71 10.10
CA PHE A 152 1.07 -14.45 10.54
C PHE A 152 1.63 -13.85 11.82
N ASP A 153 2.08 -14.70 12.74
CA ASP A 153 2.89 -14.26 13.86
C ASP A 153 4.31 -13.84 13.43
N ASP A 154 5.13 -13.42 14.39
CA ASP A 154 6.52 -13.00 14.17
C ASP A 154 7.44 -14.15 13.71
N MET A 155 7.01 -15.42 13.82
CA MET A 155 7.70 -16.59 13.25
C MET A 155 7.16 -17.01 11.87
N GLY A 156 6.14 -16.32 11.36
CA GLY A 156 5.52 -16.65 10.09
C GLY A 156 4.54 -17.81 10.17
N GLU A 157 4.17 -18.28 11.37
CA GLU A 157 3.11 -19.27 11.53
C GLU A 157 1.75 -18.61 11.37
N LYS A 158 0.85 -19.28 10.65
CA LYS A 158 -0.51 -18.75 10.46
C LYS A 158 -1.30 -18.82 11.73
N LEU A 159 -1.90 -17.70 12.11
CA LEU A 159 -2.96 -17.71 13.09
C LEU A 159 -4.20 -18.39 12.49
N PHE A 160 -5.02 -19.04 13.34
CA PHE A 160 -6.25 -19.71 12.90
C PHE A 160 -7.33 -18.74 12.40
N GLU A 161 -7.09 -17.45 12.54
CA GLU A 161 -8.04 -16.37 12.29
C GLU A 161 -7.72 -15.76 10.94
N ARG A 162 -8.71 -15.77 10.03
CA ARG A 162 -8.61 -15.14 8.70
C ARG A 162 -9.79 -14.21 8.49
N ILE A 163 -9.55 -13.12 7.79
CA ILE A 163 -10.60 -12.21 7.32
C ILE A 163 -10.71 -12.44 5.82
N ALA A 164 -11.90 -12.74 5.32
CA ALA A 164 -12.11 -12.98 3.90
C ALA A 164 -13.30 -12.17 3.40
N VAL A 165 -13.18 -11.63 2.20
CA VAL A 165 -14.27 -10.91 1.52
C VAL A 165 -15.17 -11.94 0.84
N GLY A 166 -16.49 -11.75 0.96
CA GLY A 166 -17.48 -12.61 0.30
C GLY A 166 -17.69 -12.23 -1.18
N PRO A 167 -18.19 -13.16 -2.01
CA PRO A 167 -18.49 -12.86 -3.41
C PRO A 167 -19.64 -11.86 -3.54
N LEU A 168 -19.62 -11.11 -4.65
CA LEU A 168 -20.61 -10.10 -4.99
C LEU A 168 -21.80 -10.72 -5.73
N ARG A 169 -23.02 -10.34 -5.34
CA ARG A 169 -24.24 -10.77 -6.03
C ARG A 169 -24.64 -9.78 -7.13
N VAL A 170 -24.55 -10.22 -8.39
CA VAL A 170 -24.88 -9.41 -9.59
C VAL A 170 -26.05 -10.02 -10.36
N HIS A 171 -26.94 -9.19 -10.89
CA HIS A 171 -28.06 -9.64 -11.72
C HIS A 171 -27.56 -10.19 -13.06
N ARG A 172 -28.07 -11.32 -13.53
CA ARG A 172 -27.51 -12.04 -14.69
C ARG A 172 -27.68 -11.29 -16.02
N ASP A 173 -28.73 -10.48 -16.12
CA ASP A 173 -29.07 -9.73 -17.32
C ASP A 173 -28.76 -8.21 -17.16
N TRP A 174 -27.90 -7.82 -16.22
CA TRP A 174 -27.61 -6.39 -15.94
C TRP A 174 -27.09 -5.63 -17.17
N TYR A 175 -26.33 -6.31 -18.03
CA TYR A 175 -25.74 -5.75 -19.24
C TYR A 175 -26.72 -5.74 -20.43
N VAL A 176 -27.89 -6.37 -20.31
CA VAL A 176 -28.86 -6.48 -21.41
C VAL A 176 -29.50 -5.13 -21.68
N GLY A 177 -29.14 -4.52 -22.82
CA GLY A 177 -29.62 -3.20 -23.23
C GLY A 177 -28.55 -2.11 -23.22
N LEU A 178 -27.35 -2.41 -22.72
CA LEU A 178 -26.15 -1.64 -23.04
C LEU A 178 -25.81 -1.84 -24.51
N LYS A 179 -25.26 -0.82 -25.20
CA LYS A 179 -24.71 -1.07 -26.53
C LYS A 179 -23.50 -2.00 -26.37
N ASP A 180 -23.43 -3.03 -27.20
CA ASP A 180 -22.14 -3.67 -27.45
C ASP A 180 -21.24 -2.60 -28.08
N ASP A 181 -20.14 -2.25 -27.42
CA ASP A 181 -19.17 -1.31 -28.00
C ASP A 181 -18.62 -1.92 -29.30
N PRO A 182 -18.46 -1.14 -30.39
CA PRO A 182 -17.95 -1.67 -31.63
C PRO A 182 -16.42 -1.63 -31.56
N ILE A 183 -15.76 -2.79 -31.60
CA ILE A 183 -14.66 -3.11 -32.53
C ILE A 183 -14.25 -4.57 -32.28
N ASP A 184 -14.67 -5.46 -33.17
CA ASP A 184 -13.85 -6.58 -33.62
C ASP A 184 -13.92 -6.61 -35.16
N HIS A 185 -12.87 -6.09 -35.79
CA HIS A 185 -12.56 -6.32 -37.20
C HIS A 185 -11.27 -7.15 -37.36
N ALA A 186 -10.97 -8.03 -36.40
CA ALA A 186 -9.86 -8.97 -36.42
C ALA A 186 -10.33 -10.39 -36.78
N HIS A 187 -11.05 -10.53 -37.90
CA HIS A 187 -10.99 -11.76 -38.70
C HIS A 187 -11.30 -11.47 -40.18
N PRO A 188 -10.33 -11.48 -41.11
CA PRO A 188 -10.62 -11.77 -42.51
C PRO A 188 -10.78 -13.29 -42.67
N ASP A 189 -11.52 -13.73 -43.69
CA ASP A 189 -11.67 -15.13 -44.18
C ASP A 189 -12.95 -15.84 -43.69
N VAL A 190 -13.84 -16.43 -44.51
CA VAL A 190 -13.90 -16.67 -45.97
C VAL A 190 -15.38 -16.79 -46.34
N GLY A 191 -15.76 -16.18 -47.46
CA GLY A 191 -16.86 -16.69 -48.29
C GLY A 191 -17.97 -15.70 -48.52
N ASP A 192 -17.80 -14.84 -49.52
CA ASP A 192 -18.79 -14.79 -50.60
C ASP A 192 -18.16 -14.17 -51.86
N THR A 193 -18.32 -14.89 -52.96
CA THR A 193 -17.86 -14.54 -54.29
C THR A 193 -18.54 -13.26 -54.80
N PRO A 194 -17.86 -12.42 -55.61
CA PRO A 194 -18.49 -11.25 -56.19
C PRO A 194 -19.29 -11.65 -57.43
N ASP A 195 -20.62 -11.49 -57.39
CA ASP A 195 -21.38 -11.37 -58.64
C ASP A 195 -22.55 -10.39 -58.55
N SER A 196 -22.26 -9.20 -59.06
CA SER A 196 -23.08 -8.33 -59.91
C SER A 196 -24.63 -8.49 -59.97
N GLY A 197 -25.31 -7.43 -59.52
CA GLY A 197 -26.33 -6.74 -60.33
C GLY A 197 -27.80 -7.06 -60.07
N LEU A 198 -28.55 -6.11 -59.51
CA LEU A 198 -29.66 -5.39 -60.17
C LEU A 198 -30.53 -4.58 -59.16
N ALA A 199 -30.38 -3.26 -59.25
CA ALA A 199 -31.35 -2.16 -59.20
C ALA A 199 -32.68 -2.21 -58.41
N ALA A 200 -32.99 -0.99 -57.93
CA ALA A 200 -34.28 -0.37 -57.59
C ALA A 200 -34.72 -0.52 -56.12
N GLY A 201 -34.98 0.54 -55.34
CA GLY A 201 -35.07 1.97 -55.60
C GLY A 201 -36.01 2.61 -54.58
N ILE A 202 -35.79 3.90 -54.32
CA ILE A 202 -36.77 4.89 -53.83
C ILE A 202 -36.90 5.05 -52.29
N ASN A 203 -36.28 6.13 -51.82
CA ASN A 203 -36.67 6.95 -50.65
C ASN A 203 -38.02 7.66 -50.95
N PRO A 204 -38.91 7.96 -49.99
CA PRO A 204 -38.83 9.30 -49.40
C PRO A 204 -39.41 9.52 -47.99
N PHE A 205 -38.96 10.65 -47.43
CA PHE A 205 -39.44 11.39 -46.26
C PHE A 205 -40.89 11.93 -46.35
N ARG A 206 -41.54 11.99 -45.17
CA ARG A 206 -42.45 13.03 -44.59
C ARG A 206 -43.96 13.09 -44.90
N ARG A 207 -44.67 13.49 -43.81
CA ARG A 207 -46.09 13.95 -43.60
C ARG A 207 -47.04 12.86 -43.09
N LEU A 208 -47.97 13.08 -42.14
CA LEU A 208 -48.60 14.29 -41.60
C LEU A 208 -49.27 13.98 -40.23
N LEU A 209 -49.50 15.06 -39.48
CA LEU A 209 -50.22 15.21 -38.22
C LEU A 209 -51.76 14.97 -38.27
N LEU A 210 -52.32 14.70 -37.07
CA LEU A 210 -53.69 14.93 -36.53
C LEU A 210 -54.81 13.89 -36.77
N HIS A 211 -55.29 13.26 -35.68
CA HIS A 211 -56.62 13.57 -35.11
C HIS A 211 -56.83 13.03 -33.67
N GLU A 212 -57.52 13.84 -32.88
CA GLU A 212 -57.95 13.73 -31.48
C GLU A 212 -59.00 12.64 -31.18
N GLY A 213 -59.18 12.27 -29.90
CA GLY A 213 -60.42 11.64 -29.44
C GLY A 213 -60.47 10.95 -28.06
N SER A 214 -60.45 11.74 -26.97
CA SER A 214 -61.21 11.62 -25.70
C SER A 214 -61.28 10.35 -24.80
N ALA A 215 -61.14 10.63 -23.49
CA ALA A 215 -61.70 9.97 -22.28
C ALA A 215 -60.98 8.69 -21.79
N SER A 216 -60.71 8.44 -20.50
CA SER A 216 -61.17 9.01 -19.21
C SER A 216 -60.23 8.52 -18.09
N MET A 217 -59.93 9.37 -17.10
CA MET A 217 -59.40 8.94 -15.79
C MET A 217 -60.49 8.33 -14.91
N PRO A 218 -60.11 7.53 -13.90
CA PRO A 218 -60.51 7.90 -12.54
C PRO A 218 -59.37 7.86 -11.52
N ASN A 219 -59.42 8.84 -10.63
CA ASN A 219 -58.75 8.92 -9.34
C ASN A 219 -59.40 7.92 -8.35
N ILE A 220 -58.62 7.39 -7.38
CA ILE A 220 -58.89 7.42 -5.92
C ILE A 220 -57.99 6.43 -5.12
N SER A 221 -57.46 6.98 -4.02
CA SER A 221 -57.03 6.39 -2.72
C SER A 221 -55.72 5.60 -2.57
N GLN A 222 -54.77 6.21 -1.85
CA GLN A 222 -53.93 5.54 -0.85
C GLN A 222 -54.74 5.21 0.43
N PRO A 223 -54.29 4.29 1.33
CA PRO A 223 -53.23 4.60 2.32
C PRO A 223 -52.23 3.46 2.67
N PHE A 224 -50.98 3.88 2.93
CA PHE A 224 -50.07 3.44 4.01
C PHE A 224 -49.68 1.94 4.18
N TRP A 225 -48.44 1.61 3.82
CA TRP A 225 -47.50 0.82 4.64
C TRP A 225 -46.07 1.34 4.46
N LYS A 226 -45.39 1.59 5.58
CA LYS A 226 -43.94 1.85 5.68
C LYS A 226 -43.18 0.54 5.44
N GLN A 227 -42.17 0.57 4.58
CA GLN A 227 -41.00 -0.32 4.65
C GLN A 227 -39.80 0.44 4.09
N GLN A 228 -38.67 0.34 4.80
CA GLN A 228 -37.36 0.85 4.42
C GLN A 228 -37.08 0.56 2.94
N GLN A 229 -36.99 1.61 2.14
CA GLN A 229 -36.34 1.59 0.84
C GLN A 229 -35.00 2.28 1.03
N GLN A 230 -33.93 1.56 0.70
CA GLN A 230 -32.65 2.12 0.29
C GLN A 230 -32.96 3.31 -0.62
N GLN A 231 -32.43 4.48 -0.27
CA GLN A 231 -32.65 5.64 -1.12
C GLN A 231 -31.84 5.43 -2.41
N PRO A 232 -32.47 5.51 -3.59
CA PRO A 232 -31.69 5.71 -4.80
C PRO A 232 -30.92 7.01 -4.65
N ILE A 233 -29.62 6.98 -4.98
CA ILE A 233 -28.74 8.15 -5.04
C ILE A 233 -29.46 9.23 -5.86
N ASN A 234 -29.79 10.33 -5.20
CA ASN A 234 -30.59 11.40 -5.78
C ASN A 234 -29.63 12.42 -6.39
N VAL A 235 -29.22 12.18 -7.64
CA VAL A 235 -28.33 13.08 -8.38
C VAL A 235 -29.02 14.44 -8.62
N PRO A 236 -28.47 15.57 -8.15
CA PRO A 236 -28.99 16.89 -8.48
C PRO A 236 -28.78 17.18 -9.98
N SER A 237 -29.85 17.56 -10.68
CA SER A 237 -29.82 17.90 -12.12
C SER A 237 -29.15 19.24 -12.46
N GLU A 238 -28.21 19.74 -11.64
CA GLU A 238 -27.59 21.06 -11.83
C GLU A 238 -26.14 20.96 -12.33
N GLY A 239 -25.96 20.33 -13.50
CA GLY A 239 -24.75 20.43 -14.32
C GLY A 239 -24.99 21.12 -15.69
N LEU A 240 -26.17 21.70 -15.93
CA LEU A 240 -26.59 22.05 -17.30
C LEU A 240 -26.72 23.54 -17.63
N HIS A 241 -26.60 24.48 -16.68
CA HIS A 241 -26.73 25.91 -17.01
C HIS A 241 -25.82 26.83 -16.19
N GLN A 242 -24.67 27.17 -16.75
CA GLN A 242 -24.12 28.52 -16.66
C GLN A 242 -23.09 28.71 -17.78
N HIS A 243 -23.46 29.43 -18.86
CA HIS A 243 -22.60 30.36 -19.61
C HIS A 243 -23.38 30.95 -20.79
N ARG A 244 -24.17 31.99 -20.51
CA ARG A 244 -24.63 32.93 -21.52
C ARG A 244 -24.55 34.33 -20.95
N HIS A 245 -23.38 34.94 -21.03
CA HIS A 245 -23.18 36.37 -21.27
C HIS A 245 -21.68 36.63 -21.34
N LEU A 246 -21.14 36.75 -22.56
CA LEU A 246 -20.00 37.62 -22.94
C LEU A 246 -19.66 37.36 -24.43
N LEU A 247 -20.60 37.69 -25.31
CA LEU A 247 -20.31 37.90 -26.73
C LEU A 247 -21.04 39.16 -27.19
N GLN A 248 -20.45 40.34 -26.94
CA GLN A 248 -20.72 41.55 -27.70
C GLN A 248 -19.47 42.44 -27.78
N GLY A 249 -18.96 42.61 -29.00
CA GLY A 249 -17.98 43.63 -29.44
C GLY A 249 -16.52 43.21 -29.22
N THR A 250 -15.62 43.22 -30.19
CA THR A 250 -15.50 44.11 -31.36
C THR A 250 -14.59 43.50 -32.45
N ASN A 251 -15.00 43.68 -33.71
CA ASN A 251 -14.16 43.56 -34.90
C ASN A 251 -13.06 44.65 -34.94
N GLN A 252 -11.85 44.30 -35.39
CA GLN A 252 -10.93 45.06 -36.28
C GLN A 252 -9.67 44.19 -36.53
N GLN A 253 -9.46 43.59 -37.72
CA GLN A 253 -8.80 44.09 -38.95
C GLN A 253 -7.24 44.18 -38.91
N GLU A 254 -6.60 43.31 -39.72
CA GLU A 254 -5.33 43.41 -40.49
C GLU A 254 -4.01 43.69 -39.73
N SER A 255 -2.80 43.17 -40.07
CA SER A 255 -2.10 42.98 -41.36
C SER A 255 -0.80 42.13 -41.14
N THR A 256 -0.56 41.00 -41.82
CA THR A 256 0.30 40.74 -43.02
C THR A 256 1.84 40.68 -42.87
N GLU A 257 2.40 39.74 -43.66
CA GLU A 257 3.79 39.53 -44.16
C GLU A 257 4.76 38.65 -43.33
N GLY A 258 5.39 37.59 -43.87
CA GLY A 258 5.40 37.15 -45.27
C GLY A 258 6.12 35.80 -45.57
N ALA A 259 5.75 35.28 -46.76
CA ALA A 259 6.46 34.48 -47.78
C ALA A 259 7.27 33.22 -47.37
N ALA A 260 6.94 31.99 -47.76
CA ALA A 260 6.80 31.34 -49.10
C ALA A 260 8.12 30.72 -49.65
N ALA A 261 8.15 29.39 -49.86
CA ALA A 261 8.23 28.73 -51.18
C ALA A 261 8.78 27.28 -51.12
N THR A 262 8.06 26.41 -51.80
CA THR A 262 8.26 25.00 -52.19
C THR A 262 9.44 24.75 -53.15
N ALA A 263 10.02 23.54 -53.16
CA ALA A 263 10.51 22.90 -54.38
C ALA A 263 10.72 21.37 -54.23
N THR A 264 10.43 20.66 -55.32
CA THR A 264 10.17 19.24 -55.51
C THR A 264 11.37 18.48 -56.12
N GLU A 265 11.33 17.15 -56.07
CA GLU A 265 11.90 16.15 -57.01
C GLU A 265 13.43 15.98 -57.13
N TYR A 266 13.92 14.75 -56.85
CA TYR A 266 14.63 13.92 -57.85
C TYR A 266 14.82 12.47 -57.38
N ALA A 267 14.46 11.53 -58.25
CA ALA A 267 14.77 10.10 -58.20
C ALA A 267 15.83 9.76 -59.27
N ASP A 268 16.67 8.75 -59.00
CA ASP A 268 17.56 7.95 -59.89
C ASP A 268 18.88 7.67 -59.13
N SER A 269 19.56 6.52 -59.14
CA SER A 269 19.36 5.20 -59.73
C SER A 269 20.52 4.29 -59.27
N LEU A 270 20.23 3.02 -58.95
CA LEU A 270 20.99 1.77 -59.21
C LEU A 270 22.48 1.56 -58.83
N ASP A 271 22.66 0.55 -57.96
CA ASP A 271 23.32 -0.76 -58.22
C ASP A 271 24.86 -0.88 -58.33
N ARG A 272 25.46 -1.60 -57.36
CA ARG A 272 26.30 -2.82 -57.54
C ARG A 272 27.06 -3.22 -56.27
N GLY A 273 27.01 -4.51 -55.93
CA GLY A 273 28.12 -5.20 -55.23
C GLY A 273 27.72 -6.25 -54.19
N LEU A 274 27.36 -7.45 -54.65
CA LEU A 274 27.35 -8.67 -53.84
C LEU A 274 28.79 -9.16 -53.59
N ASP A 275 29.11 -9.53 -52.34
CA ASP A 275 29.68 -10.83 -51.92
C ASP A 275 30.42 -10.71 -50.57
N GLY A 276 30.10 -11.61 -49.61
CA GLY A 276 30.99 -11.92 -48.48
C GLY A 276 30.29 -12.17 -47.14
N ALA A 277 29.98 -13.44 -46.87
CA ALA A 277 29.34 -13.92 -45.66
C ALA A 277 30.15 -13.73 -44.36
N SER A 278 29.48 -13.30 -43.28
CA SER A 278 29.67 -13.83 -41.92
C SER A 278 28.43 -13.49 -41.09
N GLY A 279 27.75 -14.53 -40.61
CA GLY A 279 26.42 -14.42 -40.00
C GLY A 279 26.47 -13.96 -38.54
N GLY A 280 25.73 -12.89 -38.26
CA GLY A 280 25.17 -12.56 -36.95
C GLY A 280 23.66 -12.48 -37.10
N LEU A 281 22.91 -13.25 -36.31
CA LEU A 281 21.46 -13.30 -36.34
C LEU A 281 20.91 -12.02 -35.71
N HIS A 282 20.43 -11.11 -36.57
CA HIS A 282 19.63 -9.95 -36.17
C HIS A 282 18.15 -10.31 -36.29
N TRP A 283 17.43 -10.29 -35.17
CA TRP A 283 15.97 -10.24 -35.17
C TRP A 283 15.51 -8.79 -35.39
N LYS A 284 14.50 -8.61 -36.25
CA LYS A 284 13.71 -7.37 -36.39
C LYS A 284 12.26 -7.73 -36.08
N PRO A 285 11.54 -7.01 -35.21
CA PRO A 285 10.08 -7.03 -35.20
C PRO A 285 9.56 -5.91 -36.12
N GLU A 286 8.64 -6.27 -37.00
CA GLU A 286 7.77 -5.31 -37.69
C GLU A 286 6.59 -5.01 -36.75
N MET A 287 6.51 -3.80 -36.20
CA MET A 287 5.33 -3.30 -35.50
C MET A 287 4.43 -2.54 -36.47
N GLY A 288 3.21 -3.02 -36.65
CA GLY A 288 2.11 -2.23 -37.21
C GLY A 288 1.50 -1.37 -36.10
N GLY A 289 1.36 -0.06 -36.34
CA GLY A 289 0.80 0.88 -35.38
C GLY A 289 -0.73 0.84 -35.32
N GLY A 290 -1.26 0.99 -34.10
CA GLY A 290 -2.68 1.25 -33.83
C GLY A 290 -3.02 1.08 -32.35
N SER A 291 -3.58 2.16 -31.76
CA SER A 291 -4.25 2.31 -30.45
C SER A 291 -3.46 2.08 -29.16
N ALA A 292 -3.88 2.83 -28.13
CA ALA A 292 -3.38 2.79 -26.76
C ALA A 292 -3.19 1.35 -26.28
N PHE A 293 -2.04 1.09 -25.64
CA PHE A 293 -1.78 -0.19 -25.01
C PHE A 293 -2.69 -0.28 -23.79
N ASP A 294 -3.78 -1.01 -23.98
CA ASP A 294 -4.62 -1.58 -22.93
C ASP A 294 -3.67 -2.28 -21.96
N PHE A 295 -3.65 -1.86 -20.70
CA PHE A 295 -2.98 -2.62 -19.64
C PHE A 295 -3.88 -3.81 -19.30
N ASP A 296 -4.05 -4.69 -20.29
CA ASP A 296 -4.66 -5.98 -20.10
C ASP A 296 -3.70 -6.77 -19.21
N MET A 297 -4.07 -6.92 -17.95
CA MET A 297 -3.52 -7.96 -17.05
C MET A 297 -3.77 -9.39 -17.59
N TYR A 298 -4.26 -9.50 -18.83
CA TYR A 298 -4.51 -10.72 -19.60
C TYR A 298 -3.40 -11.08 -20.61
N ASP A 299 -2.33 -10.29 -20.79
CA ASP A 299 -1.24 -10.70 -21.69
C ASP A 299 -0.17 -11.56 -20.97
N TYR A 300 -0.55 -12.81 -20.67
CA TYR A 300 0.30 -13.85 -20.08
C TYR A 300 1.09 -14.67 -21.14
N GLU A 301 1.31 -14.16 -22.36
CA GLU A 301 1.90 -14.96 -23.45
C GLU A 301 3.40 -14.75 -23.75
N ASP A 302 4.15 -13.89 -23.06
CA ASP A 302 5.60 -13.71 -23.32
C ASP A 302 6.52 -14.27 -22.22
N PHE A 303 6.55 -15.60 -22.07
CA PHE A 303 7.67 -16.32 -21.46
C PHE A 303 8.25 -17.38 -22.42
N PRO A 304 9.57 -17.32 -22.76
CA PRO A 304 10.17 -18.37 -23.57
C PRO A 304 10.27 -19.68 -22.78
N ARG A 305 9.55 -20.70 -23.25
CA ARG A 305 9.72 -22.11 -22.85
C ARG A 305 11.16 -22.58 -23.06
N HIS A 306 12.02 -22.44 -22.05
CA HIS A 306 13.32 -23.11 -22.01
C HIS A 306 13.80 -23.42 -20.58
N TYR A 307 13.01 -24.16 -19.80
CA TYR A 307 13.58 -25.03 -18.76
C TYR A 307 13.72 -26.46 -19.29
N GLY A 308 14.99 -26.85 -19.43
CA GLY A 308 15.43 -28.07 -20.08
C GLY A 308 15.07 -29.36 -19.34
N ARG A 309 15.00 -30.42 -20.14
CA ARG A 309 14.90 -31.82 -19.72
C ARG A 309 15.84 -32.16 -18.54
N VAL A 310 15.25 -32.73 -17.49
CA VAL A 310 15.94 -33.54 -16.48
C VAL A 310 16.67 -34.71 -17.19
N PRO A 311 17.97 -34.96 -16.95
CA PRO A 311 18.65 -36.15 -17.48
C PRO A 311 18.28 -37.42 -16.68
N ASP A 312 18.11 -38.54 -17.40
CA ASP A 312 17.83 -39.87 -16.83
C ASP A 312 18.84 -40.29 -15.73
N PRO A 313 18.40 -41.04 -14.70
CA PRO A 313 19.24 -41.42 -13.58
C PRO A 313 20.29 -42.48 -13.97
N ILE A 314 21.53 -42.19 -13.60
CA ILE A 314 22.70 -43.07 -13.67
C ILE A 314 22.51 -44.26 -12.70
N GLN A 315 22.72 -45.48 -13.20
CA GLN A 315 22.75 -46.71 -12.42
C GLN A 315 23.88 -46.70 -11.37
N ALA A 316 23.53 -46.97 -10.11
CA ALA A 316 24.48 -47.36 -9.05
C ALA A 316 24.37 -48.88 -8.78
N PRO A 317 25.46 -49.56 -8.38
CA PRO A 317 25.60 -51.02 -8.50
C PRO A 317 25.14 -51.83 -7.27
N ASP A 318 24.85 -53.11 -7.52
CA ASP A 318 24.39 -54.15 -6.61
C ASP A 318 25.22 -54.33 -5.32
N ILE A 319 24.53 -54.45 -4.17
CA ILE A 319 25.08 -55.01 -2.92
C ILE A 319 24.12 -56.10 -2.41
N PRO A 320 24.59 -57.31 -2.02
CA PRO A 320 23.73 -58.48 -1.83
C PRO A 320 23.27 -58.70 -0.38
N LEU A 321 22.09 -59.34 -0.28
CA LEU A 321 21.48 -59.92 0.92
C LEU A 321 22.35 -61.01 1.58
N ASN A 322 22.59 -60.90 2.90
CA ASN A 322 22.28 -61.91 3.94
C ASN A 322 23.14 -61.75 5.20
N ALA A 323 22.50 -61.54 6.37
CA ALA A 323 22.82 -62.23 7.63
C ALA A 323 21.79 -61.85 8.72
N HIS A 324 21.04 -62.85 9.16
CA HIS A 324 20.09 -62.85 10.28
C HIS A 324 20.79 -62.87 11.66
N ALA A 325 19.98 -62.57 12.70
CA ALA A 325 20.16 -62.86 14.14
C ALA A 325 20.97 -61.79 14.91
N ASP A 326 20.51 -61.17 15.99
CA ASP A 326 19.42 -61.42 16.93
C ASP A 326 19.03 -60.07 17.55
N ILE A 327 17.74 -59.89 17.91
CA ILE A 327 17.31 -59.21 19.13
C ILE A 327 15.75 -59.27 19.21
N ASP A 328 15.28 -60.36 19.81
CA ASP A 328 13.90 -60.61 20.24
C ASP A 328 13.57 -59.78 21.49
N TRP A 329 13.38 -58.46 21.34
CA TRP A 329 12.64 -57.65 22.32
C TRP A 329 11.65 -56.62 21.74
N ALA A 330 11.26 -56.77 20.46
CA ALA A 330 10.23 -55.94 19.82
C ALA A 330 9.15 -56.78 19.12
N ARG A 331 8.61 -57.80 19.80
CA ARG A 331 7.62 -58.72 19.20
C ARG A 331 6.45 -59.13 20.08
N GLN A 332 6.15 -58.34 21.12
CA GLN A 332 4.97 -58.60 21.96
C GLN A 332 4.32 -57.34 22.55
N ARG A 333 4.08 -56.33 21.70
CA ARG A 333 2.99 -55.35 21.86
C ARG A 333 2.57 -54.70 20.52
N PHE A 334 2.57 -55.49 19.44
CA PHE A 334 2.33 -55.00 18.07
C PHE A 334 1.17 -55.71 17.35
N ASP A 335 0.34 -56.49 18.07
CA ASP A 335 -0.75 -57.30 17.51
C ASP A 335 -2.15 -56.98 18.09
N ASP A 336 -2.37 -55.81 18.69
CA ASP A 336 -3.70 -55.38 19.18
C ASP A 336 -4.24 -54.09 18.53
N TYR A 337 -3.63 -53.60 17.44
CA TYR A 337 -4.13 -52.42 16.68
C TYR A 337 -4.05 -52.58 15.16
N MET A 338 -4.20 -53.81 14.66
CA MET A 338 -4.40 -54.08 13.22
C MET A 338 -5.61 -55.01 13.04
N GLU A 339 -6.77 -54.50 13.43
CA GLU A 339 -8.07 -54.98 12.95
C GLU A 339 -9.05 -53.80 12.84
N GLU A 340 -8.68 -52.79 12.04
CA GLU A 340 -9.62 -51.91 11.32
C GLU A 340 -8.89 -51.37 10.08
N GLY A 341 -9.33 -51.88 8.92
CA GLY A 341 -8.57 -51.91 7.69
C GLY A 341 -8.49 -50.56 6.97
N TYR A 342 -7.26 -50.20 6.65
CA TYR A 342 -6.85 -49.32 5.57
C TYR A 342 -7.56 -49.69 4.25
N ALA A 343 -8.51 -48.83 3.85
CA ALA A 343 -9.04 -48.72 2.51
C ALA A 343 -9.43 -47.25 2.24
N GLY A 344 -8.43 -46.42 1.97
CA GLY A 344 -8.62 -45.03 1.54
C GLY A 344 -7.27 -44.38 1.29
N ARG A 345 -6.98 -44.03 0.05
CA ARG A 345 -5.80 -43.23 -0.32
C ARG A 345 -6.10 -41.79 0.09
N GLU A 346 -5.33 -41.21 1.01
CA GLU A 346 -5.19 -39.76 1.08
C GLU A 346 -4.15 -39.35 0.03
N LEU A 347 -4.64 -39.26 -1.21
CA LEU A 347 -4.04 -38.45 -2.26
C LEU A 347 -4.75 -37.10 -2.17
N TRP A 348 -3.99 -36.01 -2.11
CA TRP A 348 -4.37 -34.68 -2.64
C TRP A 348 -5.88 -34.44 -2.74
N GLU A 349 -6.53 -34.06 -1.63
CA GLU A 349 -7.89 -33.51 -1.65
C GLU A 349 -7.78 -31.98 -1.56
N ASP A 350 -7.37 -31.41 -2.69
CA ASP A 350 -7.57 -30.01 -3.06
C ASP A 350 -9.00 -29.89 -3.62
N GLU A 351 -10.03 -29.51 -2.84
CA GLU A 351 -11.36 -29.20 -3.43
C GLU A 351 -12.40 -28.53 -2.50
N ASP A 352 -12.00 -27.77 -1.47
CA ASP A 352 -12.97 -27.13 -0.55
C ASP A 352 -13.00 -25.58 -0.62
N TYR A 353 -12.37 -24.97 -1.63
CA TYR A 353 -12.22 -23.51 -1.73
C TYR A 353 -13.53 -22.75 -2.04
N TYR A 354 -14.40 -23.31 -2.89
CA TYR A 354 -15.73 -22.76 -3.19
C TYR A 354 -16.81 -23.13 -2.17
N ARG A 355 -16.45 -23.68 -0.99
CA ARG A 355 -17.41 -24.28 -0.07
C ARG A 355 -18.02 -23.33 0.96
N ALA A 356 -17.90 -22.01 0.78
CA ALA A 356 -18.94 -21.12 1.30
C ALA A 356 -20.18 -21.37 0.45
N SER A 357 -21.13 -22.12 1.00
CA SER A 357 -22.31 -22.63 0.29
C SER A 357 -23.10 -21.49 -0.34
N ALA A 358 -22.80 -21.15 -1.60
CA ALA A 358 -23.63 -20.29 -2.41
C ALA A 358 -25.04 -20.92 -2.38
N PRO A 359 -26.05 -20.24 -1.81
CA PRO A 359 -27.39 -20.81 -1.76
C PRO A 359 -27.81 -21.11 -3.21
N PRO A 360 -28.48 -22.24 -3.48
CA PRO A 360 -28.88 -22.60 -4.83
C PRO A 360 -29.69 -21.46 -5.44
N LEU A 361 -29.11 -20.82 -6.45
CA LEU A 361 -29.66 -19.62 -7.06
C LEU A 361 -30.88 -19.95 -7.93
N GLY A 362 -31.88 -19.05 -7.90
CA GLY A 362 -32.80 -18.90 -9.01
C GLY A 362 -32.05 -18.39 -10.25
N LYS A 363 -32.60 -18.59 -11.45
CA LYS A 363 -31.95 -18.30 -12.75
C LYS A 363 -31.52 -16.83 -12.99
N GLU A 364 -31.75 -15.92 -12.05
CA GLU A 364 -31.69 -14.46 -12.23
C GLU A 364 -30.41 -13.81 -11.71
N TRP A 365 -29.62 -14.48 -10.85
CA TRP A 365 -28.45 -13.87 -10.19
C TRP A 365 -27.20 -14.74 -10.36
N VAL A 366 -26.04 -14.10 -10.20
CA VAL A 366 -24.71 -14.72 -10.27
C VAL A 366 -23.87 -14.18 -9.11
N TRP A 367 -23.00 -15.03 -8.57
CA TRP A 367 -21.98 -14.65 -7.59
C TRP A 367 -20.67 -14.44 -8.33
N VAL A 368 -20.05 -13.28 -8.15
CA VAL A 368 -18.80 -12.87 -8.78
C VAL A 368 -17.71 -12.87 -7.71
N ASP A 369 -16.56 -13.45 -8.03
CA ASP A 369 -15.48 -13.68 -7.06
C ASP A 369 -14.78 -12.35 -6.70
N PRO A 370 -14.42 -12.14 -5.42
CA PRO A 370 -13.70 -10.96 -4.96
C PRO A 370 -12.18 -11.12 -5.14
N HIS A 371 -11.49 -10.00 -5.39
CA HIS A 371 -10.05 -9.92 -5.53
C HIS A 371 -9.51 -8.66 -4.85
N LEU A 372 -8.37 -8.78 -4.14
CA LEU A 372 -7.66 -7.65 -3.53
C LEU A 372 -6.39 -7.34 -4.32
N MET A 373 -6.31 -6.11 -4.82
CA MET A 373 -5.21 -5.64 -5.66
C MET A 373 -4.57 -4.35 -5.12
N ALA A 374 -5.11 -3.83 -4.02
CA ALA A 374 -4.65 -2.64 -3.34
C ALA A 374 -4.42 -2.94 -1.86
N THR A 375 -3.40 -2.33 -1.27
CA THR A 375 -3.08 -2.49 0.15
C THR A 375 -4.24 -1.96 1.01
N PRO A 376 -4.77 -2.75 1.98
CA PRO A 376 -5.81 -2.29 2.90
C PRO A 376 -5.35 -1.15 3.80
N SER A 377 -6.31 -0.40 4.36
CA SER A 377 -6.05 0.63 5.37
C SER A 377 -6.79 0.29 6.66
N ILE A 378 -6.16 0.53 7.81
CA ILE A 378 -6.67 0.23 9.14
C ILE A 378 -6.72 1.54 9.95
N ALA A 379 -7.90 1.92 10.44
CA ALA A 379 -8.07 3.06 11.34
C ALA A 379 -9.44 3.01 12.00
N ASP A 380 -9.59 3.67 13.15
CA ASP A 380 -10.89 3.97 13.78
C ASP A 380 -11.67 4.96 12.90
N ILE A 381 -12.52 4.44 12.00
CA ILE A 381 -13.23 5.28 11.02
C ILE A 381 -14.50 5.90 11.58
N ASP A 382 -15.11 5.30 12.62
CA ASP A 382 -16.37 5.76 13.20
C ASP A 382 -16.20 6.46 14.57
N GLY A 383 -14.96 6.54 15.07
CA GLY A 383 -14.59 7.24 16.29
C GLY A 383 -15.01 6.49 17.56
N ASP A 384 -15.27 5.17 17.48
CA ASP A 384 -15.68 4.34 18.62
C ASP A 384 -14.51 3.83 19.47
N GLY A 385 -13.28 4.00 18.98
CA GLY A 385 -12.04 3.60 19.63
C GLY A 385 -11.56 2.19 19.30
N ASN A 386 -12.23 1.47 18.40
CA ASN A 386 -11.75 0.25 17.78
C ASN A 386 -11.35 0.57 16.34
N ASP A 387 -10.30 -0.08 15.82
CA ASP A 387 -9.93 0.15 14.43
C ASP A 387 -10.77 -0.72 13.48
N GLU A 388 -11.02 -0.19 12.29
CA GLU A 388 -11.61 -0.88 11.15
C GLU A 388 -10.58 -1.06 10.05
N MET A 389 -10.61 -2.23 9.40
CA MET A 389 -9.90 -2.46 8.16
C MET A 389 -10.83 -2.19 6.96
N VAL A 390 -10.43 -1.23 6.14
CA VAL A 390 -11.10 -0.83 4.91
C VAL A 390 -10.33 -1.39 3.72
N MET A 391 -11.03 -2.08 2.83
CA MET A 391 -10.46 -2.74 1.65
C MET A 391 -11.19 -2.30 0.39
N ALA A 392 -10.41 -1.91 -0.63
CA ALA A 392 -10.88 -1.77 -1.99
C ALA A 392 -10.89 -3.15 -2.67
N VAL A 393 -12.01 -3.53 -3.25
CA VAL A 393 -12.26 -4.89 -3.78
C VAL A 393 -12.68 -4.82 -5.24
N SER A 394 -11.98 -5.60 -6.07
CA SER A 394 -12.36 -5.87 -7.46
C SER A 394 -13.15 -7.17 -7.51
N TYR A 395 -14.23 -7.24 -8.28
CA TYR A 395 -15.04 -8.44 -8.43
C TYR A 395 -15.06 -8.87 -9.90
N PHE A 396 -14.49 -10.02 -10.19
CA PHE A 396 -14.48 -10.61 -11.53
C PHE A 396 -14.19 -12.11 -11.48
N PHE A 397 -14.43 -12.80 -12.59
CA PHE A 397 -14.05 -14.21 -12.74
C PHE A 397 -12.63 -14.30 -13.31
N ASP A 398 -11.71 -14.91 -12.56
CA ASP A 398 -10.37 -15.21 -13.07
C ASP A 398 -10.44 -16.24 -14.22
N LYS A 399 -10.01 -15.81 -15.41
CA LYS A 399 -10.08 -16.63 -16.62
C LYS A 399 -9.20 -17.87 -16.52
N ASP A 400 -8.04 -17.78 -15.86
CA ASP A 400 -7.12 -18.91 -15.72
C ASP A 400 -7.67 -19.93 -14.74
N HIS A 401 -8.21 -19.46 -13.62
CA HIS A 401 -8.91 -20.31 -12.68
C HIS A 401 -10.06 -21.10 -13.33
N TYR A 402 -10.92 -20.42 -14.11
CA TYR A 402 -12.07 -21.03 -14.78
C TYR A 402 -11.75 -21.66 -16.14
N ALA A 403 -10.49 -21.65 -16.58
CA ALA A 403 -10.04 -22.43 -17.73
C ALA A 403 -10.05 -23.95 -17.40
N ASP A 404 -9.90 -24.30 -16.12
CA ASP A 404 -10.07 -25.69 -15.66
C ASP A 404 -11.54 -26.13 -15.79
N PRO A 405 -11.84 -27.23 -16.51
CA PRO A 405 -13.18 -27.79 -16.60
C PRO A 405 -13.86 -28.07 -15.25
N ALA A 406 -13.10 -28.40 -14.20
CA ALA A 406 -13.63 -28.66 -12.86
C ALA A 406 -14.24 -27.38 -12.27
N HIS A 407 -13.49 -26.28 -12.26
CA HIS A 407 -13.97 -24.98 -11.78
C HIS A 407 -15.07 -24.43 -12.69
N ARG A 408 -14.94 -24.55 -14.02
CA ARG A 408 -15.96 -24.08 -14.97
C ARG A 408 -17.31 -24.74 -14.76
N SER A 409 -17.32 -25.99 -14.28
CA SER A 409 -18.55 -26.77 -14.01
C SER A 409 -19.34 -26.26 -12.80
N LEU A 410 -18.72 -25.45 -11.94
CA LEU A 410 -19.38 -24.78 -10.81
C LEU A 410 -20.29 -23.63 -11.26
N LEU A 411 -20.00 -23.06 -12.43
CA LEU A 411 -20.75 -21.94 -13.01
C LEU A 411 -21.78 -22.42 -14.06
N PRO A 412 -22.87 -21.68 -14.28
CA PRO A 412 -23.79 -21.96 -15.38
C PRO A 412 -23.04 -22.01 -16.73
N ALA A 413 -23.35 -23.02 -17.56
CA ALA A 413 -22.66 -23.24 -18.83
C ALA A 413 -22.85 -22.09 -19.84
N ASP A 414 -23.93 -21.32 -19.70
CA ASP A 414 -24.29 -20.19 -20.55
C ASP A 414 -23.82 -18.84 -19.99
N LEU A 415 -23.11 -18.83 -18.85
CA LEU A 415 -22.56 -17.62 -18.26
C LEU A 415 -21.35 -17.11 -19.07
N ALA A 416 -21.40 -15.84 -19.48
CA ALA A 416 -20.31 -15.11 -20.11
C ALA A 416 -19.49 -14.39 -19.02
N LEU A 417 -18.27 -14.86 -18.74
CA LEU A 417 -17.46 -14.40 -17.60
C LEU A 417 -17.00 -12.94 -17.76
N ASP A 418 -16.73 -12.52 -19.00
CA ASP A 418 -16.33 -11.18 -19.42
C ASP A 418 -17.40 -10.11 -19.15
N LYS A 419 -18.64 -10.51 -18.84
CA LYS A 419 -19.73 -9.58 -18.57
C LYS A 419 -19.86 -9.17 -17.10
N TYR A 420 -18.91 -9.54 -16.25
CA TYR A 420 -19.00 -9.29 -14.81
C TYR A 420 -17.66 -8.76 -14.29
N VAL A 421 -17.50 -7.44 -14.32
CA VAL A 421 -16.41 -6.73 -13.66
C VAL A 421 -17.04 -5.66 -12.78
N ALA A 422 -16.73 -5.62 -11.49
CA ALA A 422 -17.30 -4.63 -10.57
C ALA A 422 -16.27 -4.21 -9.52
N SER A 423 -16.48 -3.04 -8.92
CA SER A 423 -15.65 -2.54 -7.83
C SER A 423 -16.50 -2.28 -6.59
N GLY A 424 -15.88 -2.33 -5.42
CA GLY A 424 -16.52 -1.98 -4.16
C GLY A 424 -15.53 -1.71 -3.05
N VAL A 425 -16.06 -1.25 -1.92
CA VAL A 425 -15.32 -1.04 -0.67
C VAL A 425 -16.01 -1.86 0.41
N VAL A 426 -15.22 -2.48 1.27
CA VAL A 426 -15.72 -3.20 2.44
C VAL A 426 -14.98 -2.74 3.69
N ALA A 427 -15.71 -2.60 4.79
CA ALA A 427 -15.14 -2.27 6.09
C ALA A 427 -15.40 -3.41 7.08
N TYR A 428 -14.36 -3.82 7.81
CA TYR A 428 -14.41 -4.84 8.85
C TYR A 428 -13.91 -4.27 10.16
N SER A 429 -14.64 -4.47 11.26
CA SER A 429 -14.12 -4.13 12.58
C SER A 429 -13.00 -5.08 12.98
N MET A 430 -11.85 -4.56 13.39
CA MET A 430 -10.71 -5.40 13.85
C MET A 430 -11.02 -6.06 15.19
N ALA A 431 -11.83 -5.42 16.03
CA ALA A 431 -12.23 -5.97 17.33
C ALA A 431 -13.16 -7.19 17.21
N THR A 432 -14.15 -7.14 16.30
CA THR A 432 -15.14 -8.22 16.14
C THR A 432 -14.86 -9.15 14.95
N ARG A 433 -14.04 -8.68 13.99
CA ARG A 433 -13.71 -9.34 12.72
C ARG A 433 -14.94 -9.62 11.87
N GLN A 434 -15.94 -8.75 12.01
CA GLN A 434 -17.17 -8.78 11.24
C GLN A 434 -17.19 -7.61 10.26
N MET A 435 -17.74 -7.88 9.08
CA MET A 435 -18.06 -6.84 8.11
C MET A 435 -19.07 -5.88 8.73
N LEU A 436 -18.74 -4.60 8.79
CA LEU A 436 -19.62 -3.54 9.23
C LEU A 436 -20.55 -3.13 8.09
N TRP A 437 -19.95 -2.82 6.93
CA TRP A 437 -20.66 -2.43 5.74
C TRP A 437 -19.88 -2.83 4.48
N SER A 438 -20.60 -2.83 3.37
CA SER A 438 -20.07 -3.05 2.03
C SER A 438 -20.78 -2.09 1.09
N GLN A 439 -19.99 -1.30 0.38
CA GLN A 439 -20.46 -0.34 -0.60
C GLN A 439 -19.99 -0.79 -1.99
N HIS A 440 -20.94 -0.92 -2.92
CA HIS A 440 -20.59 -1.19 -4.31
C HIS A 440 -20.45 0.14 -5.04
N LEU A 441 -19.44 0.24 -5.90
CA LEU A 441 -19.11 1.46 -6.62
C LEU A 441 -19.54 1.33 -8.08
N ASP A 442 -18.78 0.58 -8.86
CA ASP A 442 -18.95 0.54 -10.31
C ASP A 442 -19.23 -0.88 -10.83
N LEU A 443 -19.81 -0.96 -12.03
CA LEU A 443 -20.12 -2.21 -12.72
C LEU A 443 -19.89 -2.04 -14.23
N SER A 444 -19.01 -2.86 -14.78
CA SER A 444 -18.60 -2.83 -16.18
C SER A 444 -18.45 -4.26 -16.76
N THR A 445 -18.08 -4.33 -18.03
CA THR A 445 -17.68 -5.60 -18.67
C THR A 445 -16.19 -5.53 -19.00
N ALA A 446 -15.53 -6.68 -19.20
CA ALA A 446 -14.14 -6.72 -19.65
C ALA A 446 -13.91 -6.11 -21.04
N LEU A 447 -14.99 -5.78 -21.78
CA LEU A 447 -14.94 -5.16 -23.10
C LEU A 447 -15.17 -3.63 -23.07
N THR A 448 -15.38 -3.03 -21.90
CA THR A 448 -15.51 -1.56 -21.80
C THR A 448 -14.13 -0.92 -21.84
N THR A 449 -14.04 0.30 -22.36
CA THR A 449 -12.79 1.07 -22.41
C THR A 449 -12.24 1.28 -21.01
N PHE A 450 -13.13 1.57 -20.07
CA PHE A 450 -12.79 1.66 -18.66
C PHE A 450 -13.43 0.51 -17.89
N GLN A 451 -12.61 -0.32 -17.27
CA GLN A 451 -13.04 -1.47 -16.50
C GLN A 451 -13.31 -1.07 -15.04
N ALA A 452 -14.20 -1.76 -14.34
CA ALA A 452 -14.57 -1.48 -12.95
C ALA A 452 -13.66 -2.20 -11.94
N PHE A 453 -12.35 -1.96 -12.01
CA PHE A 453 -11.38 -2.42 -11.01
C PHE A 453 -11.10 -1.33 -9.97
N ALA A 454 -10.63 -1.78 -8.81
CA ALA A 454 -10.16 -0.92 -7.73
C ALA A 454 -8.69 -1.22 -7.43
N TYR A 455 -7.79 -0.45 -8.05
CA TYR A 455 -6.33 -0.53 -7.85
C TYR A 455 -5.81 0.44 -6.79
N SER A 456 -6.57 1.50 -6.52
CA SER A 456 -6.20 2.55 -5.58
C SER A 456 -6.38 2.08 -4.12
N ALA A 457 -5.33 2.18 -3.31
CA ALA A 457 -5.42 1.91 -1.87
C ALA A 457 -6.32 2.98 -1.19
N PRO A 458 -7.22 2.60 -0.27
CA PRO A 458 -8.08 3.57 0.42
C PRO A 458 -7.28 4.52 1.30
N THR A 459 -7.51 5.82 1.18
CA THR A 459 -6.96 6.84 2.10
C THR A 459 -8.02 7.20 3.14
N LEU A 460 -7.68 7.12 4.44
CA LEU A 460 -8.59 7.34 5.56
C LEU A 460 -8.19 8.62 6.32
N VAL A 461 -9.08 9.61 6.35
CA VAL A 461 -8.79 10.93 6.95
C VAL A 461 -10.06 11.66 7.34
N ASP A 462 -10.00 12.43 8.42
CA ASP A 462 -11.09 13.32 8.83
C ASP A 462 -11.02 14.62 8.01
N LEU A 463 -11.80 14.72 6.93
CA LEU A 463 -11.76 15.88 6.03
C LEU A 463 -12.50 17.10 6.61
N ASP A 464 -13.53 16.89 7.41
CA ASP A 464 -14.42 17.96 7.91
C ASP A 464 -14.32 18.26 9.41
N ARG A 465 -13.45 17.54 10.11
CA ARG A 465 -13.14 17.64 11.54
C ARG A 465 -14.32 17.27 12.44
N ASP A 466 -15.11 16.26 12.06
CA ASP A 466 -16.20 15.74 12.88
C ASP A 466 -15.78 14.60 13.83
N GLY A 467 -14.56 14.08 13.67
CA GLY A 467 -13.99 12.99 14.45
C GLY A 467 -14.24 11.60 13.87
N GLN A 468 -14.89 11.49 12.72
CA GLN A 468 -15.01 10.28 11.90
C GLN A 468 -14.12 10.43 10.67
N LEU A 469 -13.67 9.31 10.10
CA LEU A 469 -12.81 9.32 8.93
C LEU A 469 -13.62 9.09 7.66
N GLU A 470 -13.34 9.88 6.64
CA GLU A 470 -13.76 9.60 5.27
C GLU A 470 -12.87 8.54 4.63
N VAL A 471 -13.47 7.76 3.73
CA VAL A 471 -12.78 6.81 2.86
C VAL A 471 -12.67 7.40 1.46
N ILE A 472 -11.43 7.60 1.00
CA ILE A 472 -11.13 8.21 -0.30
C ILE A 472 -10.46 7.16 -1.19
N LEU A 473 -10.95 6.99 -2.42
CA LEU A 473 -10.35 6.10 -3.41
C LEU A 473 -10.71 6.46 -4.85
N GLY A 474 -9.85 6.08 -5.79
CA GLY A 474 -10.13 6.11 -7.22
C GLY A 474 -10.45 4.73 -7.78
N THR A 475 -11.24 4.67 -8.85
CA THR A 475 -11.50 3.44 -9.61
C THR A 475 -10.97 3.56 -11.04
N SER A 476 -10.69 2.41 -11.68
CA SER A 476 -10.27 2.40 -13.07
C SER A 476 -11.39 2.79 -14.05
N MET A 477 -12.64 2.91 -13.57
CA MET A 477 -13.71 3.58 -14.31
C MET A 477 -13.56 5.11 -14.40
N GLY A 478 -12.59 5.65 -13.66
CA GLY A 478 -12.27 7.06 -13.62
C GLY A 478 -13.13 7.85 -12.66
N PHE A 479 -13.69 7.20 -11.64
CA PHE A 479 -14.42 7.88 -10.57
C PHE A 479 -13.54 8.01 -9.32
N LEU A 480 -13.42 9.24 -8.83
CA LEU A 480 -12.86 9.57 -7.53
C LEU A 480 -14.00 9.64 -6.51
N TYR A 481 -13.97 8.73 -5.53
CA TYR A 481 -14.98 8.61 -4.48
C TYR A 481 -14.48 9.19 -3.16
N VAL A 482 -15.39 9.82 -2.43
CA VAL A 482 -15.26 10.14 -1.00
C VAL A 482 -16.50 9.62 -0.31
N LEU A 483 -16.31 8.63 0.56
CA LEU A 483 -17.36 7.99 1.35
C LEU A 483 -17.22 8.43 2.81
N ASP A 484 -18.32 8.53 3.53
CA ASP A 484 -18.30 8.71 4.98
C ASP A 484 -17.96 7.39 5.72
N SER A 485 -17.87 7.46 7.04
CA SER A 485 -17.61 6.31 7.93
C SER A 485 -18.62 5.17 7.82
N HIS A 486 -19.80 5.43 7.24
CA HIS A 486 -20.88 4.46 7.04
C HIS A 486 -20.89 3.88 5.62
N GLY A 487 -19.99 4.33 4.74
CA GLY A 487 -19.89 3.93 3.35
C GLY A 487 -20.82 4.70 2.40
N ASP A 488 -21.52 5.73 2.88
CA ASP A 488 -22.37 6.58 2.05
C ASP A 488 -21.52 7.63 1.31
N THR A 489 -21.79 7.87 0.03
CA THR A 489 -21.05 8.87 -0.76
C THR A 489 -21.36 10.29 -0.31
N ARG A 490 -20.32 11.10 -0.07
CA ARG A 490 -20.48 12.50 0.35
C ARG A 490 -21.04 13.38 -0.78
N ASP A 491 -21.70 14.47 -0.37
CA ASP A 491 -22.26 15.44 -1.30
C ASP A 491 -21.19 16.01 -2.25
N GLY A 492 -21.49 16.05 -3.55
CA GLY A 492 -20.57 16.55 -4.58
C GLY A 492 -19.64 15.49 -5.18
N TRP A 493 -19.62 14.28 -4.61
CA TRP A 493 -18.87 13.11 -5.06
C TRP A 493 -19.80 12.04 -5.66
N PRO A 494 -19.30 11.14 -6.53
CA PRO A 494 -17.93 11.07 -7.05
C PRO A 494 -17.62 12.16 -8.09
N LYS A 495 -16.32 12.34 -8.38
CA LYS A 495 -15.84 13.15 -9.52
C LYS A 495 -15.32 12.25 -10.62
N GLN A 496 -15.59 12.63 -11.86
CA GLN A 496 -15.15 11.87 -13.02
C GLN A 496 -13.86 12.47 -13.61
N MET A 497 -12.83 11.64 -13.70
CA MET A 497 -11.55 11.84 -14.40
C MET A 497 -11.41 10.79 -15.53
N ALA A 498 -10.20 10.43 -15.94
CA ALA A 498 -9.94 9.15 -16.62
C ALA A 498 -9.57 8.07 -15.58
N GLN A 499 -9.16 6.88 -16.01
CA GLN A 499 -8.82 5.74 -15.14
C GLN A 499 -7.84 6.11 -14.02
N ILE A 500 -8.29 5.95 -12.77
CA ILE A 500 -7.50 6.26 -11.57
C ILE A 500 -6.99 4.94 -10.98
N GLU A 501 -5.68 4.76 -11.03
CA GLU A 501 -5.00 3.61 -10.39
C GLU A 501 -4.20 4.03 -9.17
N ALA A 502 -3.62 5.23 -9.23
CA ALA A 502 -2.83 5.81 -8.15
C ALA A 502 -3.65 5.96 -6.86
N GLN A 503 -2.98 5.76 -5.72
CA GLN A 503 -3.54 6.16 -4.42
C GLN A 503 -3.74 7.68 -4.38
N VAL A 504 -4.88 8.11 -3.84
CA VAL A 504 -5.22 9.53 -3.71
C VAL A 504 -4.46 10.11 -2.52
N ALA A 505 -3.60 11.08 -2.78
CA ALA A 505 -2.83 11.76 -1.74
C ALA A 505 -3.66 12.88 -1.10
N VAL A 506 -3.48 13.12 0.21
CA VAL A 506 -4.23 14.13 0.96
C VAL A 506 -3.28 15.07 1.72
N GLY A 507 -3.38 16.36 1.44
CA GLY A 507 -2.40 17.39 1.77
C GLY A 507 -3.06 18.71 2.16
N ASP A 508 -2.50 19.51 3.08
CA ASP A 508 -2.77 20.98 3.10
C ASP A 508 -1.85 21.61 2.05
N VAL A 509 -2.21 21.40 0.78
CA VAL A 509 -1.33 21.57 -0.38
C VAL A 509 -1.18 23.05 -0.73
N ASP A 510 -2.21 23.86 -0.47
CA ASP A 510 -2.19 25.31 -0.69
C ASP A 510 -1.78 26.12 0.55
N GLY A 511 -1.68 25.48 1.72
CA GLY A 511 -1.25 26.08 2.98
C GLY A 511 -2.32 26.93 3.66
N ASP A 512 -3.59 26.82 3.28
CA ASP A 512 -4.70 27.60 3.83
C ASP A 512 -5.27 27.02 5.14
N GLY A 513 -4.95 25.76 5.40
CA GLY A 513 -5.33 25.03 6.60
C GLY A 513 -6.56 24.15 6.51
N ARG A 514 -7.00 23.84 5.29
CA ARG A 514 -7.85 22.70 4.97
C ARG A 514 -7.02 21.63 4.25
N LEU A 515 -7.60 20.45 4.09
CA LEU A 515 -6.98 19.35 3.35
C LEU A 515 -7.56 19.33 1.94
N GLU A 516 -6.70 19.13 0.95
CA GLU A 516 -7.03 18.92 -0.44
C GLU A 516 -6.67 17.49 -0.86
N LEU A 517 -7.41 16.97 -1.84
CA LEU A 517 -7.23 15.66 -2.44
C LEU A 517 -6.47 15.81 -3.76
N VAL A 518 -5.35 15.12 -3.90
CA VAL A 518 -4.52 15.09 -5.12
C VAL A 518 -4.75 13.76 -5.82
N ALA A 519 -5.35 13.81 -7.01
CA ALA A 519 -5.68 12.63 -7.80
C ALA A 519 -4.98 12.68 -9.17
N ALA A 520 -4.48 11.53 -9.61
CA ALA A 520 -3.80 11.37 -10.88
C ALA A 520 -4.43 10.21 -11.68
N ASP A 521 -4.45 10.32 -13.01
CA ASP A 521 -5.04 9.31 -13.88
C ASP A 521 -4.08 8.78 -14.97
N SER A 522 -4.44 7.66 -15.57
CA SER A 522 -3.67 7.00 -16.64
C SER A 522 -3.65 7.79 -17.95
N HIS A 523 -4.48 8.83 -18.10
CA HIS A 523 -4.41 9.76 -19.22
C HIS A 523 -3.41 10.89 -18.96
N GLY A 524 -2.77 10.93 -17.79
CA GLY A 524 -1.79 11.94 -17.42
C GLY A 524 -2.38 13.24 -16.92
N ASN A 525 -3.63 13.23 -16.46
CA ASN A 525 -4.19 14.35 -15.73
C ASN A 525 -3.82 14.24 -14.25
N LEU A 526 -3.43 15.36 -13.66
CA LEU A 526 -3.22 15.55 -12.24
C LEU A 526 -4.10 16.70 -11.79
N ALA A 527 -4.97 16.45 -10.82
CA ALA A 527 -5.94 17.41 -10.34
C ALA A 527 -5.97 17.47 -8.81
N VAL A 528 -6.22 18.67 -8.29
CA VAL A 528 -6.37 18.91 -6.84
C VAL A 528 -7.78 19.39 -6.56
N PHE A 529 -8.44 18.74 -5.60
CA PHE A 529 -9.82 19.01 -5.22
C PHE A 529 -9.92 19.40 -3.73
N THR A 530 -10.82 20.32 -3.43
CA THR A 530 -11.22 20.60 -2.04
C THR A 530 -12.15 19.49 -1.51
N PRO A 531 -12.38 19.40 -0.18
CA PRO A 531 -13.34 18.46 0.40
C PRO A 531 -14.77 18.67 -0.11
N GLU A 532 -15.12 19.92 -0.45
CA GLU A 532 -16.40 20.31 -1.07
C GLU A 532 -16.49 19.97 -2.57
N ALA A 533 -15.51 19.23 -3.09
CA ALA A 533 -15.44 18.75 -4.45
C ALA A 533 -15.31 19.89 -5.50
N GLU A 534 -14.63 20.97 -5.12
CA GLU A 534 -14.23 22.06 -6.02
C GLU A 534 -12.82 21.79 -6.56
N GLU A 535 -12.60 21.98 -7.86
CA GLU A 535 -11.26 21.86 -8.46
C GLU A 535 -10.44 23.11 -8.13
N VAL A 536 -9.31 22.94 -7.43
CA VAL A 536 -8.36 24.01 -7.10
C VAL A 536 -7.53 24.34 -8.33
N TRP A 537 -6.91 23.32 -8.92
CA TRP A 537 -6.20 23.38 -10.20
C TRP A 537 -6.10 21.99 -10.83
N GLU A 538 -5.81 21.99 -12.12
CA GLU A 538 -5.47 20.79 -12.89
C GLU A 538 -4.26 21.05 -13.78
N VAL A 539 -3.52 19.99 -14.09
CA VAL A 539 -2.51 19.98 -15.14
C VAL A 539 -2.57 18.67 -15.90
N HIS A 540 -2.29 18.73 -17.19
CA HIS A 540 -2.14 17.54 -18.03
C HIS A 540 -0.67 17.37 -18.40
N LEU A 541 -0.03 16.33 -17.87
CA LEU A 541 1.39 16.02 -18.05
C LEU A 541 1.64 15.20 -19.33
N GLY A 542 0.59 14.70 -19.97
CA GLY A 542 0.66 14.07 -21.30
C GLY A 542 1.14 12.62 -21.31
N SER A 543 1.31 11.99 -20.15
CA SER A 543 1.67 10.58 -19.99
C SER A 543 1.06 10.02 -18.70
N ALA A 544 0.75 8.73 -18.70
CA ALA A 544 0.09 8.04 -17.59
C ALA A 544 0.83 8.23 -16.26
N ILE A 545 0.05 8.43 -15.20
CA ILE A 545 0.53 8.51 -13.81
C ILE A 545 -0.15 7.37 -13.06
N LEU A 546 0.61 6.33 -12.75
CA LEU A 546 0.08 5.10 -12.16
C LEU A 546 0.29 4.99 -10.65
N GLN A 547 1.22 5.79 -10.09
CA GLN A 547 1.57 5.75 -8.67
C GLN A 547 1.10 6.99 -7.91
N ALA A 548 1.05 6.87 -6.58
CA ALA A 548 0.68 7.94 -5.67
C ALA A 548 1.60 9.17 -5.84
N ALA A 549 1.04 10.36 -5.60
CA ALA A 549 1.80 11.61 -5.62
C ALA A 549 2.45 11.88 -4.28
N SER A 550 3.77 12.02 -4.24
CA SER A 550 4.51 12.33 -3.00
C SER A 550 4.42 13.82 -2.68
N LEU A 551 4.14 14.17 -1.42
CA LEU A 551 4.05 15.57 -0.98
C LEU A 551 5.23 15.92 -0.06
N GLY A 552 5.83 17.10 -0.25
CA GLY A 552 6.94 17.56 0.59
C GLY A 552 7.47 18.92 0.16
N ASP A 553 8.22 19.57 1.06
CA ASP A 553 8.96 20.82 0.76
C ASP A 553 10.27 20.47 0.04
N VAL A 554 10.16 20.21 -1.26
CA VAL A 554 11.23 19.64 -2.09
C VAL A 554 12.35 20.66 -2.30
N ASN A 555 11.98 21.93 -2.44
CA ASN A 555 12.91 23.02 -2.72
C ASN A 555 13.35 23.81 -1.45
N GLY A 556 12.75 23.53 -0.29
CA GLY A 556 13.07 24.13 0.99
C GLY A 556 12.59 25.58 1.17
N ASP A 557 11.55 25.99 0.43
CA ASP A 557 10.97 27.33 0.50
C ASP A 557 9.87 27.49 1.57
N GLY A 558 9.53 26.38 2.25
CA GLY A 558 8.48 26.35 3.26
C GLY A 558 7.07 26.26 2.68
N LYS A 559 6.91 25.61 1.52
CA LYS A 559 5.63 25.21 0.94
C LYS A 559 5.69 23.76 0.49
N LEU A 560 4.53 23.13 0.33
CA LEU A 560 4.46 21.78 -0.22
C LEU A 560 4.49 21.81 -1.75
N GLU A 561 5.30 20.93 -2.31
CA GLU A 561 5.25 20.52 -3.70
C GLU A 561 4.53 19.17 -3.86
N VAL A 562 3.99 18.95 -5.06
CA VAL A 562 3.43 17.69 -5.53
C VAL A 562 4.43 17.06 -6.50
N VAL A 563 4.86 15.83 -6.21
CA VAL A 563 5.84 15.08 -7.01
C VAL A 563 5.19 13.86 -7.63
N VAL A 564 5.33 13.71 -8.95
CA VAL A 564 4.81 12.54 -9.68
C VAL A 564 5.80 12.05 -10.73
N GLY A 565 5.91 10.73 -10.86
CA GLY A 565 6.56 10.06 -11.99
C GLY A 565 5.54 9.71 -13.08
N THR A 566 5.98 9.70 -14.33
CA THR A 566 5.14 9.36 -15.48
C THR A 566 5.76 8.22 -16.30
N GLU A 567 4.92 7.51 -17.06
CA GLU A 567 5.36 6.39 -17.90
C GLU A 567 6.23 6.81 -19.10
N ASN A 568 6.32 8.09 -19.43
CA ASN A 568 7.27 8.56 -20.45
C ASN A 568 8.66 8.85 -19.87
N GLY A 569 8.90 8.56 -18.58
CA GLY A 569 10.15 8.85 -17.87
C GLY A 569 10.22 10.25 -17.27
N GLY A 570 9.16 11.05 -17.36
CA GLY A 570 9.10 12.39 -16.78
C GLY A 570 8.87 12.35 -15.27
N LEU A 571 9.80 12.93 -14.51
CA LEU A 571 9.64 13.25 -13.10
C LEU A 571 9.24 14.72 -12.96
N HIS A 572 8.03 14.96 -12.48
CA HIS A 572 7.46 16.30 -12.33
C HIS A 572 7.45 16.73 -10.87
N VAL A 573 7.79 18.00 -10.63
CA VAL A 573 7.69 18.66 -9.33
C VAL A 573 6.90 19.93 -9.55
N LEU A 574 5.75 20.04 -8.90
CA LEU A 574 4.79 21.12 -9.10
C LEU A 574 4.53 21.83 -7.78
N GLU A 575 4.41 23.15 -7.80
CA GLU A 575 3.96 23.93 -6.64
C GLU A 575 2.57 23.47 -6.22
N GLY A 576 2.40 23.13 -4.93
CA GLY A 576 1.14 22.63 -4.41
C GLY A 576 -0.03 23.59 -4.61
N SER A 577 0.17 24.89 -4.39
CA SER A 577 -0.92 25.87 -4.48
C SER A 577 -1.42 26.18 -5.90
N SER A 578 -0.63 25.86 -6.94
CA SER A 578 -0.85 26.40 -8.30
C SER A 578 -0.73 25.38 -9.42
N GLY A 579 -0.11 24.22 -9.17
CA GLY A 579 0.22 23.23 -10.20
C GLY A 579 1.31 23.69 -11.18
N VAL A 580 1.99 24.81 -10.89
CA VAL A 580 3.06 25.33 -11.74
C VAL A 580 4.34 24.51 -11.51
N SER A 581 5.01 24.13 -12.59
CA SER A 581 6.27 23.39 -12.51
C SER A 581 7.36 24.20 -11.81
N VAL A 582 8.01 23.56 -10.84
CA VAL A 582 9.19 24.10 -10.14
C VAL A 582 10.36 24.19 -11.14
N PRO A 583 11.26 25.19 -11.01
CA PRO A 583 12.43 25.30 -11.87
C PRO A 583 13.28 24.02 -11.91
N ASN A 584 13.87 23.73 -13.08
CA ASN A 584 14.65 22.51 -13.37
C ASN A 584 13.84 21.21 -13.48
N PHE A 585 12.50 21.28 -13.36
CA PHE A 585 11.60 20.17 -13.64
C PHE A 585 10.71 20.45 -14.86
N PRO A 586 10.25 19.41 -15.59
CA PRO A 586 10.48 17.98 -15.31
C PRO A 586 11.92 17.51 -15.53
N PHE A 587 12.34 16.55 -14.71
CA PHE A 587 13.53 15.74 -14.97
C PHE A 587 13.15 14.57 -15.87
N GLN A 588 14.01 14.18 -16.80
CA GLN A 588 13.72 13.14 -17.77
C GLN A 588 14.62 11.93 -17.55
N ALA A 589 14.05 10.84 -17.03
CA ALA A 589 14.68 9.52 -16.96
C ALA A 589 14.73 8.86 -18.36
N GLN A 590 15.57 7.82 -18.50
CA GLN A 590 15.69 7.10 -19.78
C GLN A 590 14.61 6.03 -19.92
N GLY A 591 14.20 5.42 -18.80
CA GLY A 591 13.08 4.49 -18.71
C GLY A 591 11.82 5.13 -18.12
N TYR A 592 10.71 4.39 -18.17
CA TYR A 592 9.46 4.78 -17.56
C TYR A 592 9.51 4.67 -16.04
N ILE A 593 8.83 5.58 -15.34
CA ILE A 593 8.77 5.61 -13.87
C ILE A 593 7.44 5.00 -13.45
N SER A 594 7.51 3.79 -12.88
CA SER A 594 6.35 3.01 -12.41
C SER A 594 6.34 2.79 -10.90
N ALA A 595 7.40 3.20 -10.21
CA ALA A 595 7.53 3.16 -8.76
C ALA A 595 7.20 4.53 -8.16
N GLU A 596 6.65 4.53 -6.94
CA GLU A 596 6.44 5.75 -6.18
C GLU A 596 7.78 6.43 -5.86
N VAL A 597 7.79 7.77 -5.89
CA VAL A 597 9.02 8.56 -5.69
C VAL A 597 9.23 8.81 -4.21
N LEU A 598 10.33 8.29 -3.66
CA LEU A 598 10.73 8.58 -2.28
C LEU A 598 11.27 10.00 -2.17
N LEU A 599 10.75 10.78 -1.21
CA LEU A 599 11.30 12.08 -0.82
C LEU A 599 12.09 11.93 0.47
N THR A 600 13.40 12.11 0.41
CA THR A 600 14.29 12.02 1.60
C THR A 600 15.44 13.05 1.50
N ARG A 601 16.34 13.08 2.49
CA ARG A 601 17.51 13.99 2.48
C ARG A 601 18.80 13.19 2.56
N LEU A 602 19.41 12.96 1.41
CA LEU A 602 20.71 12.28 1.29
C LEU A 602 21.90 13.24 1.48
N THR A 603 21.73 14.52 1.14
CA THR A 603 22.78 15.53 1.26
C THR A 603 22.40 16.65 2.23
N PRO A 604 23.38 17.25 2.95
CA PRO A 604 23.10 18.38 3.82
C PRO A 604 22.59 19.58 3.03
N GLY A 605 21.42 20.10 3.40
CA GLY A 605 20.87 21.29 2.77
C GLY A 605 19.35 21.37 2.90
N PRO A 606 18.75 22.44 2.35
CA PRO A 606 17.29 22.60 2.33
C PRO A 606 16.62 21.69 1.32
N SER A 607 17.30 21.32 0.22
CA SER A 607 16.77 20.44 -0.83
C SER A 607 16.49 19.03 -0.32
N MET A 608 15.35 18.47 -0.72
CA MET A 608 15.13 17.03 -0.70
C MET A 608 15.76 16.36 -1.93
N GLN A 609 16.01 15.06 -1.83
CA GLN A 609 16.35 14.18 -2.93
C GLN A 609 15.12 13.35 -3.28
N LEU A 610 14.83 13.28 -4.58
CA LEU A 610 13.79 12.46 -5.17
C LEU A 610 14.45 11.15 -5.61
N VAL A 611 14.13 10.06 -4.94
CA VAL A 611 14.76 8.76 -5.13
C VAL A 611 13.75 7.78 -5.73
N PHE A 612 14.07 7.20 -6.88
CA PHE A 612 13.15 6.29 -7.57
C PHE A 612 13.91 5.37 -8.53
N MET A 613 13.28 4.25 -8.85
CA MET A 613 13.72 3.33 -9.90
C MET A 613 12.96 3.62 -11.19
N ALA A 614 13.65 3.57 -12.32
CA ALA A 614 13.03 3.55 -13.64
C ALA A 614 13.25 2.19 -14.32
N HIS A 615 12.45 1.90 -15.35
CA HIS A 615 12.52 0.62 -16.07
C HIS A 615 13.70 0.49 -17.04
N ASP A 616 14.63 1.44 -17.02
CA ASP A 616 15.98 1.29 -17.59
C ASP A 616 16.93 0.52 -16.65
N GLY A 617 16.49 0.20 -15.42
CA GLY A 617 17.28 -0.51 -14.42
C GLY A 617 18.16 0.41 -13.57
N LEU A 618 17.96 1.73 -13.65
CA LEU A 618 18.72 2.72 -12.90
C LEU A 618 17.96 3.20 -11.66
N LEU A 619 18.69 3.30 -10.55
CA LEU A 619 18.27 4.01 -9.33
C LEU A 619 18.68 5.48 -9.48
N TYR A 620 17.70 6.37 -9.59
CA TYR A 620 17.91 7.81 -9.69
C TYR A 620 17.82 8.49 -8.33
N MET A 621 18.69 9.47 -8.10
CA MET A 621 18.66 10.37 -6.95
C MET A 621 18.76 11.81 -7.46
N VAL A 622 17.61 12.48 -7.60
CA VAL A 622 17.50 13.81 -8.19
C VAL A 622 17.41 14.87 -7.11
N ASN A 623 18.24 15.91 -7.19
CA ASN A 623 18.19 17.04 -6.27
C ASN A 623 16.96 17.93 -6.57
N GLY A 624 16.12 18.14 -5.56
CA GLY A 624 14.87 18.90 -5.64
C GLY A 624 15.01 20.40 -5.97
N ILE A 625 16.20 20.99 -5.85
CA ILE A 625 16.43 22.40 -6.24
C ILE A 625 17.12 22.48 -7.59
N SER A 626 18.24 21.78 -7.76
CA SER A 626 19.07 21.90 -8.97
C SER A 626 18.59 21.05 -10.14
N GLY A 627 17.75 20.04 -9.89
CA GLY A 627 17.39 19.02 -10.87
C GLY A 627 18.54 18.09 -11.24
N CYS A 628 19.70 18.21 -10.57
CA CYS A 628 20.85 17.36 -10.86
C CYS A 628 20.61 15.94 -10.35
N ALA A 629 20.91 14.94 -11.17
CA ALA A 629 20.68 13.54 -10.85
C ALA A 629 21.99 12.77 -10.73
N ASP A 630 22.09 11.95 -9.69
CA ASP A 630 23.01 10.82 -9.62
C ASP A 630 22.24 9.54 -9.98
N SER A 631 22.92 8.55 -10.54
CA SER A 631 22.28 7.31 -10.96
C SER A 631 23.17 6.10 -10.71
N ILE A 632 22.59 5.03 -10.17
CA ILE A 632 23.27 3.74 -9.97
C ILE A 632 22.61 2.69 -10.86
N ASP A 633 23.44 1.95 -11.60
CA ASP A 633 22.98 0.81 -12.40
C ASP A 633 22.74 -0.41 -11.51
N VAL A 634 21.46 -0.73 -11.29
CA VAL A 634 21.01 -1.95 -10.61
C VAL A 634 20.86 -3.09 -11.62
N GLY A 635 20.59 -2.76 -12.89
CA GLY A 635 20.43 -3.69 -14.01
C GLY A 635 19.05 -4.32 -14.13
N GLU A 636 18.11 -3.95 -13.28
CA GLU A 636 16.76 -4.52 -13.20
C GLU A 636 15.70 -3.48 -12.82
N ALA A 637 14.49 -3.63 -13.35
CA ALA A 637 13.38 -2.74 -13.05
C ALA A 637 12.69 -3.07 -11.71
N SER A 638 11.97 -2.10 -11.17
CA SER A 638 11.20 -2.19 -9.92
C SER A 638 9.84 -1.53 -10.08
N TYR A 639 8.78 -2.19 -9.58
CA TYR A 639 7.47 -1.56 -9.34
C TYR A 639 7.33 -1.00 -7.92
N SER A 640 8.16 -1.50 -7.00
CA SER A 640 8.15 -1.11 -5.59
C SER A 640 8.81 0.25 -5.38
N MET A 641 8.26 1.00 -4.42
CA MET A 641 8.87 2.22 -3.89
C MET A 641 10.24 1.89 -3.27
N VAL A 642 11.20 2.81 -3.42
CA VAL A 642 12.47 2.74 -2.68
C VAL A 642 12.21 3.08 -1.21
N LEU A 643 12.67 2.24 -0.29
CA LEU A 643 12.50 2.45 1.15
C LEU A 643 13.77 3.02 1.75
N ALA A 644 13.65 3.76 2.86
CA ALA A 644 14.80 4.33 3.58
C ALA A 644 14.66 4.18 5.10
N ASP A 645 15.65 3.62 5.78
CA ASP A 645 15.70 3.55 7.25
C ASP A 645 17.17 3.31 7.70
N ASP A 646 17.44 3.38 9.00
CA ASP A 646 18.73 2.97 9.61
C ASP A 646 18.68 1.48 9.94
N LEU A 647 19.13 0.64 9.01
CA LEU A 647 18.98 -0.81 9.04
C LEU A 647 19.97 -1.52 9.97
N ASP A 648 21.16 -0.94 10.17
CA ASP A 648 22.20 -1.52 11.01
C ASP A 648 22.46 -0.73 12.32
N ALA A 649 21.60 0.26 12.59
CA ALA A 649 21.66 1.15 13.76
C ALA A 649 22.99 1.92 13.87
N ASN A 650 23.62 2.25 12.74
CA ASN A 650 24.86 3.03 12.69
C ASN A 650 24.61 4.55 12.76
N GLY A 651 23.35 5.00 12.62
CA GLY A 651 22.94 6.40 12.63
C GLY A 651 22.96 7.08 11.25
N HIS A 652 23.12 6.32 10.16
CA HIS A 652 23.00 6.76 8.78
C HIS A 652 21.77 6.10 8.12
N MET A 653 21.29 6.68 7.02
CA MET A 653 20.19 6.10 6.25
C MET A 653 20.73 5.10 5.22
N GLU A 654 20.11 3.94 5.15
CA GLU A 654 20.23 3.01 4.02
C GLU A 654 19.01 3.11 3.11
N LEU A 655 19.19 2.72 1.84
CA LEU A 655 18.13 2.60 0.85
C LEU A 655 17.91 1.13 0.51
N VAL A 656 16.66 0.68 0.52
CA VAL A 656 16.26 -0.66 0.08
C VAL A 656 15.56 -0.57 -1.26
N VAL A 657 16.07 -1.32 -2.24
CA VAL A 657 15.51 -1.44 -3.58
C VAL A 657 15.17 -2.90 -3.84
N THR A 658 13.94 -3.17 -4.25
CA THR A 658 13.51 -4.50 -4.68
C THR A 658 13.21 -4.53 -6.17
N THR A 659 13.41 -5.67 -6.83
CA THR A 659 13.32 -5.76 -8.29
C THR A 659 12.28 -6.78 -8.73
N MET A 660 11.84 -6.64 -9.99
CA MET A 660 10.92 -7.58 -10.64
C MET A 660 11.46 -9.00 -10.76
N ASN A 661 12.79 -9.19 -10.75
CA ASN A 661 13.40 -10.52 -10.77
C ASN A 661 13.49 -11.16 -9.38
N GLY A 662 13.08 -10.44 -8.34
CA GLY A 662 13.11 -10.92 -6.96
C GLY A 662 14.39 -10.57 -6.20
N ASN A 663 15.20 -9.62 -6.66
CA ASN A 663 16.37 -9.19 -5.90
C ASN A 663 16.01 -8.09 -4.90
N VAL A 664 16.66 -8.13 -3.74
CA VAL A 664 16.63 -7.12 -2.68
C VAL A 664 18.04 -6.55 -2.55
N HIS A 665 18.19 -5.26 -2.80
CA HIS A 665 19.45 -4.52 -2.69
C HIS A 665 19.39 -3.55 -1.53
N CYS A 666 20.44 -3.52 -0.72
CA CYS A 666 20.63 -2.49 0.29
C CYS A 666 21.81 -1.61 -0.11
N PHE A 667 21.57 -0.30 -0.15
CA PHE A 667 22.59 0.71 -0.40
C PHE A 667 22.84 1.53 0.86
N GLU A 668 24.10 1.73 1.21
CA GLU A 668 24.54 2.58 2.30
C GLU A 668 24.72 4.03 1.80
N THR A 669 24.27 5.00 2.60
CA THR A 669 24.46 6.42 2.33
C THR A 669 25.22 7.10 3.47
N GLN A 670 25.79 8.28 3.22
CA GLN A 670 26.41 9.09 4.27
C GLN A 670 25.41 10.00 5.00
N ALA A 671 24.13 9.93 4.63
CA ALA A 671 23.08 10.78 5.17
C ALA A 671 22.79 10.42 6.63
N PRO A 672 22.73 11.37 7.56
CA PRO A 672 22.36 11.06 8.94
C PRO A 672 20.91 10.61 9.00
N TYR A 673 20.64 9.59 9.82
CA TYR A 673 19.29 9.12 10.08
C TYR A 673 18.42 10.21 10.73
N ASP A 674 17.24 10.44 10.14
CA ASP A 674 16.19 11.30 10.67
C ASP A 674 14.84 10.58 10.53
N PRO A 675 14.13 10.31 11.64
CA PRO A 675 12.85 9.60 11.61
C PRO A 675 11.79 10.26 10.72
N LEU A 676 11.85 11.59 10.55
CA LEU A 676 10.88 12.31 9.72
C LEU A 676 11.20 12.22 8.22
N LEU A 677 12.37 11.69 7.86
CA LEU A 677 12.85 11.54 6.48
C LEU A 677 13.13 10.08 6.10
N ALA A 678 13.05 9.17 7.08
CA ALA A 678 12.99 7.73 6.87
C ALA A 678 11.60 7.34 6.36
N TRP A 679 11.53 6.29 5.56
CA TRP A 679 10.32 5.76 4.94
C TRP A 679 10.38 4.22 4.86
N PRO A 680 9.87 3.51 5.87
CA PRO A 680 10.06 2.06 6.00
C PRO A 680 9.04 1.20 5.24
N SER A 681 7.98 1.78 4.68
CA SER A 681 6.87 1.06 4.03
C SER A 681 6.21 1.92 2.95
N GLN A 682 5.42 1.33 2.04
CA GLN A 682 4.63 2.13 1.09
C GLN A 682 3.71 3.13 1.80
N ILE A 683 3.08 2.70 2.89
CA ILE A 683 2.13 3.50 3.65
C ILE A 683 2.70 3.69 5.06
N GLN A 684 3.00 4.92 5.45
CA GLN A 684 3.60 5.26 6.75
C GLN A 684 2.62 5.26 7.93
N GLY A 685 1.32 5.11 7.70
CA GLY A 685 0.30 5.03 8.73
C GLY A 685 -0.75 4.02 8.33
N PRO A 686 -1.43 3.37 9.28
CA PRO A 686 -2.43 2.38 8.92
C PRO A 686 -3.63 3.04 8.19
N ASN A 687 -3.82 4.36 8.31
CA ASN A 687 -4.87 5.13 7.66
C ASN A 687 -4.61 5.50 6.17
N GLY A 688 -3.67 4.84 5.47
CA GLY A 688 -3.49 5.05 4.02
C GLY A 688 -2.86 6.40 3.63
N MET A 689 -2.14 7.06 4.54
CA MET A 689 -1.62 8.41 4.29
C MET A 689 -0.43 8.44 3.30
N VAL A 690 -0.45 9.42 2.38
CA VAL A 690 0.62 9.70 1.39
C VAL A 690 1.55 10.81 1.90
N ALA A 691 2.85 10.65 1.63
CA ALA A 691 4.01 11.30 2.25
C ALA A 691 3.95 12.79 2.59
N ARG A 692 4.59 13.17 3.70
CA ARG A 692 4.88 14.56 4.12
C ARG A 692 6.28 14.68 4.75
N SER A 693 7.29 14.17 4.03
CA SER A 693 8.71 14.03 4.44
C SER A 693 9.25 15.26 5.18
N GLY A 694 9.42 15.17 6.49
CA GLY A 694 9.97 16.26 7.31
C GLY A 694 9.06 17.47 7.52
N TRP A 695 7.83 17.44 7.02
CA TRP A 695 6.88 18.56 7.08
C TRP A 695 6.05 18.57 8.37
N GLU A 696 5.54 17.40 8.75
CA GLU A 696 4.81 17.16 9.99
C GLU A 696 5.10 15.76 10.51
N GLY A 697 5.10 15.59 11.83
CA GLY A 697 5.33 14.29 12.45
C GLY A 697 5.85 14.36 13.88
N ILE A 698 6.31 13.21 14.37
CA ILE A 698 6.86 13.03 15.71
C ILE A 698 8.22 12.34 15.62
N ALA A 699 9.19 12.79 16.43
CA ALA A 699 10.51 12.16 16.49
C ALA A 699 11.01 12.03 17.92
N ALA A 700 11.43 10.83 18.31
CA ALA A 700 12.16 10.57 19.54
C ALA A 700 13.51 11.31 19.50
N THR A 701 13.84 12.02 20.57
CA THR A 701 15.14 12.67 20.68
C THR A 701 16.26 11.63 20.68
N ALA A 702 17.44 11.97 20.15
CA ALA A 702 18.62 11.10 20.22
C ALA A 702 18.93 10.63 21.66
N ALA A 703 18.64 11.44 22.68
CA ALA A 703 18.80 11.07 24.08
C ALA A 703 17.91 9.89 24.51
N SER A 704 16.71 9.77 23.93
CA SER A 704 15.76 8.66 24.18
C SER A 704 16.22 7.34 23.56
N ARG A 705 16.89 7.42 22.41
CA ARG A 705 17.43 6.25 21.68
C ARG A 705 18.70 5.68 22.29
N ILE A 706 19.47 6.49 23.02
CA ILE A 706 20.73 6.05 23.63
C ILE A 706 20.48 4.97 24.70
N PRO A 707 21.14 3.80 24.61
CA PRO A 707 21.08 2.77 25.64
C PRO A 707 21.49 3.34 27.01
N ARG A 708 20.63 3.19 28.01
CA ARG A 708 20.84 3.75 29.35
C ARG A 708 20.14 2.94 30.43
N ASP A 709 20.70 3.00 31.64
CA ASP A 709 20.09 2.40 32.82
C ASP A 709 18.83 3.17 33.23
N VAL A 710 17.66 2.54 33.07
CA VAL A 710 16.41 3.06 33.61
C VAL A 710 16.29 2.67 35.09
N ARG A 711 16.19 3.65 35.99
CA ARG A 711 16.02 3.42 37.43
C ARG A 711 14.63 3.84 37.86
N GLY A 712 13.77 2.90 38.19
CA GLY A 712 12.44 3.19 38.70
C GLY A 712 11.42 2.21 38.17
N HIS A 713 10.18 2.66 38.08
CA HIS A 713 9.07 1.94 37.47
C HIS A 713 8.72 2.46 36.08
N ASP A 714 9.33 3.57 35.64
CA ASP A 714 8.98 4.27 34.40
C ASP A 714 10.24 4.64 33.59
N LEU A 715 10.10 4.63 32.27
CA LEU A 715 11.06 5.08 31.25
C LEU A 715 10.58 6.43 30.69
N ASP A 716 11.39 7.46 30.85
CA ASP A 716 11.10 8.80 30.32
C ASP A 716 11.49 8.89 28.83
N VAL A 717 10.51 8.96 27.94
CA VAL A 717 10.71 9.12 26.50
C VAL A 717 10.56 10.60 26.14
N ALA A 718 11.66 11.25 25.79
CA ALA A 718 11.67 12.62 25.27
C ALA A 718 11.56 12.61 23.73
N PHE A 719 10.68 13.45 23.20
CA PHE A 719 10.36 13.53 21.78
C PHE A 719 10.05 14.97 21.37
N ASP A 720 10.12 15.23 20.07
CA ASP A 720 9.80 16.49 19.42
C ASP A 720 8.57 16.30 18.53
N ILE A 721 7.55 17.14 18.71
CA ILE A 721 6.43 17.28 17.77
C ILE A 721 6.84 18.34 16.75
N VAL A 722 6.82 17.99 15.47
CA VAL A 722 7.17 18.86 14.34
C VAL A 722 5.92 19.10 13.51
N ASP A 723 5.62 20.36 13.25
CA ASP A 723 4.56 20.78 12.34
C ASP A 723 5.01 22.11 11.71
N LEU A 724 5.40 22.04 10.44
CA LEU A 724 5.88 23.18 9.65
C LEU A 724 4.76 23.87 8.86
N ARG A 725 3.51 23.39 8.97
CA ARG A 725 2.37 23.98 8.27
C ARG A 725 2.20 25.44 8.68
N PRO A 726 1.79 26.32 7.75
CA PRO A 726 1.42 27.69 8.08
C PRO A 726 0.35 27.72 9.18
N PRO A 727 0.32 28.72 10.08
CA PRO A 727 -0.77 28.86 11.05
C PRO A 727 -2.10 28.96 10.30
N ALA A 728 -3.11 28.19 10.71
CA ALA A 728 -4.42 28.19 10.06
C ALA A 728 -4.97 29.63 9.94
N ALA A 729 -5.36 30.03 8.73
CA ALA A 729 -5.92 31.35 8.51
C ALA A 729 -7.27 31.46 9.25
N LEU A 730 -7.42 32.47 10.10
CA LEU A 730 -8.68 32.68 10.83
C LEU A 730 -9.83 32.92 9.84
N PRO A 731 -10.92 32.13 9.88
CA PRO A 731 -12.12 32.45 9.13
C PRO A 731 -12.79 33.66 9.80
N ARG A 732 -12.52 34.87 9.27
CA ARG A 732 -13.09 36.20 9.60
C ARG A 732 -12.28 37.07 10.60
N PRO A 733 -12.35 38.41 10.49
CA PRO A 733 -11.75 39.32 11.46
C PRO A 733 -12.41 39.10 12.84
N LEU A 734 -11.58 38.81 13.84
CA LEU A 734 -11.97 38.63 15.23
C LEU A 734 -12.82 39.81 15.72
N GLN A 735 -13.99 39.54 16.34
CA GLN A 735 -14.62 40.51 17.23
C GLN A 735 -13.62 40.84 18.36
N GLU A 736 -13.42 42.13 18.63
CA GLU A 736 -12.53 42.62 19.70
C GLU A 736 -12.84 41.90 21.02
N GLY A 737 -11.95 41.00 21.46
CA GLY A 737 -12.04 40.31 22.74
C GLY A 737 -11.78 38.80 22.73
N ALA A 738 -11.68 38.14 21.57
CA ALA A 738 -11.26 36.74 21.49
C ALA A 738 -9.73 36.63 21.57
N THR A 739 -9.23 35.89 22.56
CA THR A 739 -7.80 35.65 22.80
C THR A 739 -7.15 34.88 21.65
N ALA A 740 -5.89 35.19 21.37
CA ALA A 740 -5.06 34.66 20.27
C ALA A 740 -4.70 33.15 20.36
N GLU A 741 -5.52 32.34 21.04
CA GLU A 741 -5.27 30.92 21.31
C GLU A 741 -5.78 29.97 20.20
N ARG A 742 -6.39 30.49 19.12
CA ARG A 742 -6.91 29.70 17.98
C ARG A 742 -5.94 29.52 16.81
N ASN A 743 -4.67 29.93 16.95
CA ASN A 743 -3.66 29.83 15.89
C ASN A 743 -2.82 28.54 15.95
N ALA A 744 -3.26 27.53 16.69
CA ALA A 744 -2.55 26.25 16.78
C ALA A 744 -3.25 25.21 15.89
N ARG A 745 -2.46 24.51 15.07
CA ARG A 745 -2.91 23.38 14.24
C ARG A 745 -3.39 22.20 15.09
N GLY A 746 -2.81 22.00 16.29
CA GLY A 746 -3.26 20.99 17.24
C GLY A 746 -4.74 21.09 17.66
N PRO A 747 -5.24 20.11 18.42
CA PRO A 747 -4.46 19.28 19.35
C PRO A 747 -3.71 18.11 18.71
N TYR A 748 -2.49 17.85 19.18
CA TYR A 748 -1.73 16.64 18.85
C TYR A 748 -1.90 15.63 19.98
N ARG A 749 -2.52 14.48 19.70
CA ARG A 749 -2.63 13.39 20.67
C ARG A 749 -1.44 12.45 20.46
N VAL A 750 -0.57 12.36 21.46
CA VAL A 750 0.61 11.50 21.41
C VAL A 750 0.44 10.33 22.37
N THR A 751 0.66 9.13 21.85
CA THR A 751 0.68 7.87 22.59
C THR A 751 2.09 7.27 22.52
N ALA A 752 2.67 6.91 23.66
CA ALA A 752 3.90 6.12 23.70
C ALA A 752 3.56 4.73 24.24
N THR A 753 3.80 3.69 23.46
CA THR A 753 3.54 2.29 23.80
C THR A 753 4.83 1.48 23.79
N LEU A 754 4.89 0.42 24.61
CA LEU A 754 5.91 -0.62 24.51
C LEU A 754 5.35 -1.80 23.74
N GLN A 755 6.01 -2.16 22.64
CA GLN A 755 5.66 -3.28 21.76
C GLN A 755 6.68 -4.41 21.90
N GLY A 756 6.32 -5.62 21.47
CA GLY A 756 7.19 -6.80 21.54
C GLY A 756 7.30 -7.44 22.93
N ILE A 757 6.50 -6.95 23.89
CA ILE A 757 6.39 -7.53 25.23
C ILE A 757 4.93 -7.90 25.46
N SER A 758 4.70 -9.19 25.75
CA SER A 758 3.38 -9.67 26.16
C SER A 758 2.81 -8.79 27.28
N VAL A 759 1.58 -8.30 27.09
CA VAL A 759 0.81 -7.48 28.06
C VAL A 759 0.80 -8.09 29.48
N SER A 760 0.98 -9.41 29.59
CA SER A 760 1.11 -10.13 30.86
C SER A 760 2.28 -9.66 31.74
N GLU A 761 3.37 -9.16 31.15
CA GLU A 761 4.57 -8.70 31.85
C GLU A 761 4.49 -7.24 32.32
N LEU A 762 3.58 -6.45 31.74
CA LEU A 762 3.40 -5.00 31.99
C LEU A 762 2.38 -4.69 33.12
N ARG A 763 1.93 -5.70 33.87
CA ARG A 763 0.85 -5.56 34.87
C ARG A 763 1.23 -4.69 36.07
N ASN A 764 0.57 -3.53 36.18
CA ASN A 764 0.52 -2.73 37.40
C ASN A 764 -0.95 -2.49 37.79
N GLU A 765 -1.45 -3.29 38.73
CA GLU A 765 -2.72 -3.06 39.45
C GLU A 765 -4.00 -2.98 38.58
N ALA A 766 -4.72 -4.11 38.52
CA ALA A 766 -6.07 -4.29 37.95
C ALA A 766 -6.29 -4.05 36.44
N HIS A 767 -5.52 -3.18 35.76
CA HIS A 767 -5.63 -2.94 34.32
C HIS A 767 -4.23 -2.88 33.66
N PRO A 768 -4.02 -3.52 32.48
CA PRO A 768 -2.77 -3.39 31.74
C PRO A 768 -2.62 -1.97 31.21
N VAL A 769 -1.45 -1.36 31.43
CA VAL A 769 -1.08 -0.06 30.83
C VAL A 769 0.16 -0.33 29.98
N VAL A 770 -0.04 -0.61 28.70
CA VAL A 770 1.03 -0.89 27.72
C VAL A 770 1.68 0.41 27.22
N GLY A 771 0.96 1.53 27.40
CA GLY A 771 1.43 2.83 27.01
C GLY A 771 0.75 3.96 27.76
N LYS A 772 1.20 5.17 27.48
CA LYS A 772 0.65 6.40 28.04
C LYS A 772 0.28 7.32 26.89
N ALA A 773 -0.84 8.01 27.01
CA ALA A 773 -1.25 9.02 26.05
C ALA A 773 -1.34 10.39 26.73
N ASN A 774 -1.05 11.45 25.97
CA ASN A 774 -1.26 12.83 26.38
C ASN A 774 -1.54 13.71 25.16
N THR A 775 -2.25 14.82 25.35
CA THR A 775 -2.59 15.75 24.27
C THR A 775 -1.84 17.06 24.44
N TYR A 776 -1.24 17.55 23.37
CA TYR A 776 -0.44 18.77 23.33
C TYR A 776 -1.07 19.80 22.40
N ALA A 777 -1.11 21.06 22.82
CA ALA A 777 -1.74 22.12 22.04
C ALA A 777 -0.79 22.76 21.00
N GLN A 778 0.53 22.55 21.13
CA GLN A 778 1.53 23.21 20.28
C GLN A 778 2.68 22.26 19.95
N PRO A 779 3.32 22.41 18.78
CA PRO A 779 4.57 21.71 18.46
C PRO A 779 5.68 22.06 19.45
N GLY A 780 6.67 21.18 19.56
CA GLY A 780 7.82 21.38 20.45
C GLY A 780 8.26 20.11 21.17
N ARG A 781 9.19 20.29 22.11
CA ARG A 781 9.82 19.20 22.86
C ARG A 781 9.02 18.83 24.10
N TYR A 782 8.69 17.55 24.23
CA TYR A 782 7.94 17.01 25.36
C TYR A 782 8.59 15.74 25.91
N THR A 783 8.03 15.24 27.01
CA THR A 783 8.50 13.99 27.63
C THR A 783 7.29 13.24 28.18
N LEU A 784 7.24 11.94 27.89
CA LEU A 784 6.20 11.04 28.37
C LEU A 784 6.85 9.84 29.05
N SER A 785 6.44 9.55 30.28
CA SER A 785 6.95 8.42 31.05
C SER A 785 6.09 7.17 30.81
N VAL A 786 6.67 6.12 30.24
CA VAL A 786 6.03 4.81 30.00
C VAL A 786 6.44 3.80 31.07
N PRO A 787 5.55 2.91 31.53
CA PRO A 787 5.89 1.94 32.58
C PRO A 787 6.91 0.92 32.07
N CYS A 788 7.88 0.54 32.91
CA CYS A 788 8.87 -0.47 32.57
C CYS A 788 8.38 -1.89 32.92
N PRO A 789 8.74 -2.90 32.12
CA PRO A 789 8.49 -4.30 32.46
C PRO A 789 9.26 -4.72 33.72
N ARG A 790 8.72 -5.69 34.45
CA ARG A 790 9.31 -6.21 35.70
C ARG A 790 10.38 -7.27 35.46
N THR A 791 10.35 -7.86 34.28
CA THR A 791 11.21 -8.93 33.77
C THR A 791 12.33 -8.35 32.93
N ARG A 792 13.36 -9.16 32.64
CA ARG A 792 14.35 -8.80 31.63
C ARG A 792 13.70 -9.09 30.28
N SER A 793 13.54 -8.08 29.47
CA SER A 793 12.93 -8.17 28.13
C SER A 793 13.56 -7.13 27.20
N THR A 794 13.36 -7.32 25.90
CA THR A 794 13.56 -6.31 24.87
C THR A 794 12.19 -5.85 24.40
N ALA A 795 12.08 -4.61 23.92
CA ALA A 795 10.83 -4.02 23.47
C ALA A 795 11.12 -2.93 22.46
N SER A 796 10.14 -2.62 21.61
CA SER A 796 10.15 -1.42 20.79
C SER A 796 9.28 -0.34 21.44
N VAL A 797 9.83 0.87 21.61
CA VAL A 797 9.03 2.04 21.98
C VAL A 797 8.45 2.61 20.71
N ARG A 798 7.12 2.56 20.56
CA ARG A 798 6.40 3.23 19.48
C ARG A 798 5.80 4.53 20.00
N LEU A 799 6.24 5.64 19.44
CA LEU A 799 5.65 6.95 19.60
C LEU A 799 4.69 7.17 18.44
N GLU A 800 3.42 7.36 18.74
CA GLU A 800 2.38 7.63 17.76
C GLU A 800 1.76 8.99 18.05
N MET A 801 1.57 9.79 17.01
CA MET A 801 0.93 11.09 17.07
C MET A 801 -0.24 11.12 16.10
N THR A 802 -1.41 11.51 16.60
CA THR A 802 -2.55 11.91 15.76
C THR A 802 -2.72 13.42 15.78
N ASP A 803 -2.94 14.00 14.61
CA ASP A 803 -3.17 15.44 14.43
C ASP A 803 -4.67 15.79 14.45
N GLU A 804 -5.02 17.03 14.08
CA GLU A 804 -6.40 17.52 14.06
C GLU A 804 -7.30 16.89 12.98
N HIS A 805 -6.72 16.16 12.04
CA HIS A 805 -7.40 15.43 10.97
C HIS A 805 -7.32 13.91 11.18
N SER A 806 -6.92 13.48 12.39
CA SER A 806 -6.70 12.09 12.76
C SER A 806 -5.65 11.39 11.87
N MET A 807 -4.76 12.15 11.23
CA MET A 807 -3.62 11.59 10.50
C MET A 807 -2.61 11.04 11.48
N ILE A 808 -2.09 9.83 11.20
CA ILE A 808 -1.21 9.10 12.11
C ILE A 808 0.26 9.26 11.66
N PHE A 809 1.10 9.70 12.58
CA PHE A 809 2.55 9.76 12.43
C PHE A 809 3.19 8.91 13.51
N PHE A 810 4.27 8.19 13.21
CA PHE A 810 4.96 7.45 14.24
C PHE A 810 6.48 7.50 14.13
N ASP A 811 7.11 7.21 15.26
CA ASP A 811 8.53 6.93 15.35
C ASP A 811 8.74 5.74 16.29
N GLU A 812 9.65 4.84 15.92
CA GLU A 812 9.87 3.58 16.61
C GLU A 812 11.36 3.31 16.84
N PHE A 813 11.70 2.87 18.05
CA PHE A 813 13.07 2.48 18.40
C PHE A 813 13.11 1.46 19.52
N SER A 814 14.10 0.59 19.48
CA SER A 814 14.20 -0.56 20.38
C SER A 814 14.93 -0.21 21.68
N VAL A 815 14.50 -0.83 22.78
CA VAL A 815 15.03 -0.68 24.13
C VAL A 815 15.17 -2.02 24.81
N SER A 816 16.23 -2.19 25.60
CA SER A 816 16.45 -3.39 26.42
C SER A 816 16.32 -3.07 27.90
N PHE A 817 15.54 -3.89 28.62
CA PHE A 817 15.32 -3.77 30.05
C PHE A 817 16.15 -4.78 30.82
N HIS A 818 17.05 -4.30 31.68
CA HIS A 818 17.90 -5.14 32.52
C HIS A 818 17.53 -5.05 34.00
N ILE A 819 17.42 -6.21 34.67
CA ILE A 819 17.21 -6.27 36.12
C ILE A 819 18.57 -6.18 36.83
N HIS A 820 18.87 -5.01 37.39
CA HIS A 820 20.03 -4.89 38.29
C HIS A 820 19.68 -5.30 39.73
N PHE A 821 20.03 -6.54 40.10
CA PHE A 821 19.95 -7.07 41.48
C PHE A 821 20.98 -6.46 42.46
N HIS A 822 21.48 -5.26 42.20
CA HIS A 822 22.60 -4.66 42.95
C HIS A 822 22.23 -4.28 44.38
N ARG A 823 20.94 -4.09 44.69
CA ARG A 823 20.53 -3.68 46.03
C ARG A 823 20.69 -4.79 47.07
N LEU A 824 20.47 -6.06 46.66
CA LEU A 824 20.56 -7.23 47.54
C LEU A 824 21.88 -7.97 47.41
N LEU A 825 22.54 -7.96 46.25
CA LEU A 825 23.81 -8.68 46.04
C LEU A 825 24.88 -8.29 47.06
N LYS A 826 25.02 -6.99 47.35
CA LYS A 826 25.96 -6.49 48.36
C LYS A 826 25.66 -7.03 49.76
N TRP A 827 24.38 -7.23 50.10
CA TRP A 827 23.99 -7.82 51.39
C TRP A 827 24.09 -9.34 51.39
N MET A 828 23.83 -10.00 50.26
CA MET A 828 24.06 -11.43 50.08
C MET A 828 25.53 -11.81 50.25
N VAL A 829 26.46 -10.92 49.88
CA VAL A 829 27.90 -11.11 50.10
C VAL A 829 28.33 -10.60 51.48
N ALA A 830 27.86 -9.42 51.93
CA ALA A 830 28.30 -8.83 53.20
C ALA A 830 27.75 -9.56 54.43
N VAL A 831 26.52 -10.08 54.39
CA VAL A 831 25.88 -10.74 55.54
C VAL A 831 26.62 -12.03 55.94
N PRO A 832 26.99 -12.95 55.02
CA PRO A 832 27.82 -14.10 55.36
C PRO A 832 29.20 -13.73 55.90
N PHE A 833 29.85 -12.71 55.33
CA PHE A 833 31.15 -12.24 55.81
C PHE A 833 31.07 -11.63 57.21
N ALA A 834 30.06 -10.80 57.48
CA ALA A 834 29.81 -10.23 58.80
C ALA A 834 29.46 -11.33 59.82
N ALA A 835 28.65 -12.32 59.43
CA ALA A 835 28.32 -13.47 60.28
C ALA A 835 29.57 -14.28 60.61
N MET A 836 30.42 -14.60 59.62
CA MET A 836 31.67 -15.33 59.82
C MET A 836 32.68 -14.55 60.67
N ALA A 837 32.81 -13.24 60.47
CA ALA A 837 33.66 -12.40 61.30
C ALA A 837 33.19 -12.39 62.76
N THR A 838 31.87 -12.33 62.97
CA THR A 838 31.27 -12.37 64.33
C THR A 838 31.51 -13.73 64.99
N VAL A 839 31.34 -14.83 64.24
CA VAL A 839 31.63 -16.19 64.72
C VAL A 839 33.12 -16.36 65.04
N ALA A 840 34.02 -15.85 64.21
CA ALA A 840 35.46 -15.89 64.45
C ALA A 840 35.84 -15.13 65.74
N ILE A 841 35.29 -13.93 65.95
CA ILE A 841 35.50 -13.13 67.16
C ILE A 841 34.98 -13.85 68.41
N LEU A 842 33.83 -14.53 68.31
CA LEU A 842 33.24 -15.29 69.43
C LEU A 842 34.00 -16.60 69.73
N LEU A 843 34.66 -17.20 68.73
CA LEU A 843 35.46 -18.43 68.89
C LEU A 843 36.92 -18.17 69.29
N THR A 844 37.44 -16.95 69.11
CA THR A 844 38.77 -16.59 69.62
C THR A 844 38.74 -16.37 71.13
N THR A 845 39.12 -17.40 71.89
CA THR A 845 39.49 -17.24 73.30
C THR A 845 40.74 -16.35 73.42
N PRO A 846 40.82 -15.42 74.38
CA PRO A 846 42.00 -14.58 74.56
C PRO A 846 43.20 -15.46 74.92
N ILE A 847 44.19 -15.53 74.02
CA ILE A 847 45.50 -16.08 74.34
C ILE A 847 46.25 -14.99 75.09
N ASP A 848 46.42 -15.19 76.39
CA ASP A 848 47.17 -14.32 77.29
C ASP A 848 48.67 -14.49 77.00
N VAL A 849 49.19 -13.77 75.99
CA VAL A 849 50.63 -13.75 75.68
C VAL A 849 51.28 -12.64 76.52
N GLY A 850 51.81 -13.04 77.68
CA GLY A 850 52.65 -12.18 78.51
C GLY A 850 53.90 -11.71 77.74
N LEU A 851 53.96 -10.42 77.42
CA LEU A 851 55.14 -9.77 76.85
C LEU A 851 56.18 -9.51 77.96
N PRO A 852 57.47 -9.90 77.79
CA PRO A 852 58.50 -9.60 78.77
C PRO A 852 58.92 -8.13 78.67
N THR A 853 58.90 -7.46 79.82
CA THR A 853 59.31 -6.07 80.01
C THR A 853 60.80 -5.87 79.75
N LEU A 854 61.16 -5.05 78.76
CA LEU A 854 62.50 -4.49 78.59
C LEU A 854 62.73 -3.39 79.63
N GLY A 855 63.20 -3.78 80.81
CA GLY A 855 63.78 -2.89 81.82
C GLY A 855 65.29 -2.76 81.59
N GLY A 856 65.75 -1.54 81.33
CA GLY A 856 67.15 -1.22 81.16
C GLY A 856 67.97 -1.23 82.46
N GLY A 857 69.25 -1.60 82.31
CA GLY A 857 70.37 -1.14 83.13
C GLY A 857 70.76 -1.97 84.35
N ASN A 858 71.87 -2.71 84.28
CA ASN A 858 73.17 -2.22 84.76
C ASN A 858 74.29 -3.29 84.69
N HIS A 859 75.49 -2.77 84.35
CA HIS A 859 76.84 -3.25 84.69
C HIS A 859 77.32 -4.64 84.21
N ARG A 860 78.40 -4.74 83.41
CA ARG A 860 79.84 -4.42 83.59
C ARG A 860 80.62 -5.71 83.94
N GLN A 861 81.71 -5.90 83.20
CA GLN A 861 82.93 -6.69 83.45
C GLN A 861 83.20 -7.91 82.56
N ASP A 862 84.40 -7.78 81.98
CA ASP A 862 85.38 -8.72 81.45
C ASP A 862 85.16 -9.41 80.10
#